data_AF-A0A6A0QYF8-F1
#
_entry.id   AF-A0A6A0QYF8-F1
#
_cell.length_a   1.000
_cell.length_b   1.000
_cell.length_c   1.000
_cell.angle_alpha   90.00
_cell.angle_beta   90.00
_cell.angle_gamma   90.00
#
_symmetry.space_group_name_H-M   'P 1'
#
loop_
_entity.id
_entity.type
_entity.pdbx_description
1 polymer ?
#
loop_
_entity_poly.entity_id
_entity_poly.type
_entity_poly.pdbx_seq_one_letter_code
_entity_poly.pdbx_strand_id
1 'polypeptide(L)'
;MARAGYTGGAKLATTSLAIAVIALVAVAFLWSSEATANSDDEWIIEGGGWGHGIGLSQYGAYGMALDGFEADEILDHYYSGAFLVQASASLGTQHWVFGEEALWIGLEQNELSVDLEAFGGTVDLCQKGDGTENCVNGVTVTEGHLWRVEVVPGSNPIKCQLSEPAASPPLLPEGDCDVDVTWTDDVDLNNPGAATRVRVNGGRQYAHGSIRIRPNEPEVSIALADAFHVSVSVGLEDYLYGIGEMPSSWRSEALAAQASIARSFGVAAATSRAPDGALSNYRIRLCACHLDDSSIDQNYVGWSKESEGTNAFYGKKWVGAVDATTGLVLNHPSTEPAIISTYYSSSTGGGTENKEDIWGGAPLAHLRSVDDHWAIEPEVNNPYATWSVAVSQPAMLSALAEGWDVVVSAKTIAGPPGTVIEFTGTVAGVKVTTTRTGNWFRSKFSVRSPYVAAVVAPWTIPPFTDIGGNVHYDSIAYIWQQGITKGCNPPDNDLYCPSSGVTRGQMAAFLTRSLNLPAASEDHFTDDGASIFENDINRIAEAGITKGCNPPDNDRFCPERKVSRAEMAAFLVRAFGYTDPGEGDLFTDDDGLIFEQDIDKLGTAGITKGCHPPDNTMFCPNATLTRAAMATFLFRALG
;
A
#
# COMPACT_ATOMS: atom_id res chain seq x y z
N MET A 1 -22.07 47.39 33.29
CA MET A 1 -21.68 48.76 33.71
C MET A 1 -20.56 49.22 32.78
N ALA A 2 -20.77 50.35 32.09
CA ALA A 2 -19.84 51.18 31.28
C ALA A 2 -19.05 50.50 30.13
N ARG A 3 -19.47 50.68 28.86
CA ARG A 3 -19.01 51.72 27.86
C ARG A 3 -17.59 51.44 27.34
N ALA A 4 -17.25 51.43 26.04
CA ALA A 4 -17.78 52.06 24.82
C ALA A 4 -17.29 51.24 23.59
N GLY A 5 -17.85 51.26 22.38
CA GLY A 5 -18.82 52.14 21.72
C GLY A 5 -18.19 52.82 20.49
N TYR A 6 -18.70 52.47 19.29
CA TYR A 6 -18.67 53.22 18.01
C TYR A 6 -17.32 53.27 17.26
N THR A 7 -17.16 53.16 15.93
CA THR A 7 -18.01 53.17 14.72
C THR A 7 -17.08 52.73 13.56
N GLY A 8 -17.51 52.00 12.52
CA GLY A 8 -18.54 52.33 11.54
C GLY A 8 -17.87 52.80 10.25
N GLY A 9 -18.27 52.24 9.09
CA GLY A 9 -17.77 52.73 7.79
C GLY A 9 -18.05 51.80 6.64
N ALA A 10 -19.11 52.10 5.91
CA ALA A 10 -19.69 51.32 4.82
C ALA A 10 -18.86 51.30 3.52
N LYS A 11 -19.20 50.30 2.71
CA LYS A 11 -18.81 50.02 1.32
C LYS A 11 -18.86 51.23 0.39
N LEU A 12 -17.95 51.26 -0.58
CA LEU A 12 -18.24 51.67 -1.96
C LEU A 12 -17.24 51.01 -2.92
N ALA A 13 -17.80 50.40 -3.97
CA ALA A 13 -17.12 49.69 -5.03
C ALA A 13 -16.29 50.64 -5.91
N THR A 14 -15.23 50.13 -6.53
CA THR A 14 -14.90 50.41 -7.94
C THR A 14 -13.80 49.50 -8.46
N THR A 15 -13.90 49.26 -9.76
CA THR A 15 -13.15 48.40 -10.67
C THR A 15 -11.69 48.79 -10.92
N SER A 16 -10.92 47.77 -11.32
CA SER A 16 -9.82 47.78 -12.30
C SER A 16 -8.36 47.88 -11.83
N LEU A 17 -7.57 47.08 -12.56
CA LEU A 17 -6.16 47.18 -12.91
C LEU A 17 -5.11 46.51 -12.00
N ALA A 18 -4.54 45.46 -12.57
CA ALA A 18 -3.28 44.86 -12.19
C ALA A 18 -2.14 45.89 -12.08
N ILE A 19 -1.46 45.90 -10.94
CA ILE A 19 -0.07 46.33 -10.82
C ILE A 19 0.63 45.29 -9.95
N ALA A 20 1.52 44.53 -10.58
CA ALA A 20 2.46 43.65 -9.92
C ALA A 20 3.44 44.48 -9.07
N VAL A 21 3.51 44.19 -7.77
CA VAL A 21 4.64 44.58 -6.92
C VAL A 21 5.19 43.30 -6.30
N ILE A 22 6.28 42.84 -6.89
CA ILE A 22 7.10 41.74 -6.40
C ILE A 22 7.82 42.24 -5.15
N ALA A 23 7.47 41.70 -3.98
CA ALA A 23 8.30 41.78 -2.79
C ALA A 23 9.24 40.56 -2.80
N LEU A 24 10.49 40.81 -3.18
CA LEU A 24 11.61 39.87 -3.09
C LEU A 24 11.91 39.57 -1.61
N VAL A 25 11.43 38.43 -1.12
CA VAL A 25 12.03 37.75 0.04
C VAL A 25 13.12 36.85 -0.52
N ALA A 26 14.37 37.23 -0.31
CA ALA A 26 15.52 36.39 -0.59
C ALA A 26 15.55 35.22 0.41
N VAL A 27 14.90 34.11 0.06
CA VAL A 27 15.15 32.82 0.69
C VAL A 27 16.41 32.26 0.05
N ALA A 28 17.47 32.15 0.85
CA ALA A 28 18.70 31.48 0.44
C ALA A 28 18.37 30.04 0.04
N PHE A 29 18.44 29.76 -1.26
CA PHE A 29 18.52 28.41 -1.78
C PHE A 29 19.85 27.81 -1.29
N LEU A 30 19.80 27.08 -0.18
CA LEU A 30 20.76 26.03 0.07
C LEU A 30 20.46 24.95 -0.97
N TRP A 31 21.32 24.84 -1.98
CA TRP A 31 21.36 23.67 -2.83
C TRP A 31 21.81 22.53 -1.92
N SER A 32 20.86 21.82 -1.29
CA SER A 32 21.15 20.44 -0.93
C SER A 32 21.29 19.73 -2.27
N SER A 33 22.51 19.30 -2.60
CA SER A 33 22.67 18.19 -3.52
C SER A 33 21.86 17.04 -2.90
N GLU A 34 20.67 16.79 -3.44
CA GLU A 34 20.04 15.48 -3.27
C GLU A 34 21.09 14.51 -3.78
N ALA A 35 21.73 13.79 -2.85
CA ALA A 35 22.37 12.55 -3.19
C ALA A 35 21.25 11.73 -3.84
N THR A 36 21.37 11.49 -5.13
CA THR A 36 20.60 10.47 -5.82
C THR A 36 20.81 9.20 -5.00
N ALA A 37 19.80 8.80 -4.21
CA ALA A 37 19.75 7.47 -3.65
C ALA A 37 19.83 6.53 -4.86
N ASN A 38 20.91 5.75 -4.94
CA ASN A 38 21.01 4.71 -5.96
C ASN A 38 19.76 3.83 -5.83
N SER A 39 19.07 3.60 -6.94
CA SER A 39 17.93 2.70 -7.09
C SER A 39 18.25 1.23 -6.78
N ASP A 40 19.47 0.95 -6.31
CA ASP A 40 20.05 -0.38 -6.29
C ASP A 40 19.96 -1.03 -4.89
N ASP A 41 19.46 -0.34 -3.86
CA ASP A 41 19.38 -0.82 -2.46
C ASP A 41 17.94 -0.99 -1.92
N GLU A 42 16.96 -1.26 -2.78
CA GLU A 42 15.55 -1.40 -2.40
C GLU A 42 15.04 -2.85 -2.43
N TRP A 43 14.42 -3.29 -1.33
CA TRP A 43 13.64 -4.54 -1.28
C TRP A 43 12.37 -4.37 -2.08
N ILE A 44 12.04 -5.38 -2.89
CA ILE A 44 10.78 -5.41 -3.63
C ILE A 44 9.82 -6.35 -2.89
N ILE A 45 8.74 -5.78 -2.35
CA ILE A 45 7.62 -6.56 -1.84
C ILE A 45 6.67 -6.79 -3.01
N GLU A 46 6.47 -8.04 -3.37
CA GLU A 46 5.57 -8.46 -4.44
C GLU A 46 4.33 -9.10 -3.85
N GLY A 47 3.18 -8.77 -4.43
CA GLY A 47 1.90 -9.30 -4.01
C GLY A 47 0.83 -9.12 -5.07
N GLY A 48 -0.41 -9.34 -4.66
CA GLY A 48 -1.58 -9.22 -5.54
C GLY A 48 -2.80 -8.77 -4.76
N GLY A 49 -3.88 -8.41 -5.44
CA GLY A 49 -5.11 -8.01 -4.78
C GLY A 49 -5.17 -6.57 -4.29
N TRP A 50 -6.37 -6.17 -3.87
CA TRP A 50 -6.68 -4.90 -3.21
C TRP A 50 -7.82 -5.13 -2.22
N GLY A 51 -7.56 -4.82 -0.96
CA GLY A 51 -8.51 -5.02 0.13
C GLY A 51 -7.99 -6.02 1.15
N HIS A 52 -8.90 -6.56 1.97
CA HIS A 52 -8.53 -7.52 3.02
C HIS A 52 -8.51 -8.97 2.49
N GLY A 53 -9.09 -9.24 1.32
CA GLY A 53 -9.03 -10.54 0.65
C GLY A 53 -9.94 -11.62 1.23
N ILE A 54 -10.83 -11.29 2.18
CA ILE A 54 -11.75 -12.25 2.81
C ILE A 54 -13.09 -12.22 2.09
N GLY A 55 -13.68 -13.38 1.83
CA GLY A 55 -14.98 -13.51 1.17
C GLY A 55 -14.90 -13.15 -0.31
N LEU A 56 -15.95 -12.53 -0.85
CA LEU A 56 -16.08 -12.32 -2.29
C LEU A 56 -15.02 -11.34 -2.84
N SER A 57 -14.36 -11.76 -3.91
CA SER A 57 -13.51 -10.93 -4.76
C SER A 57 -14.37 -10.29 -5.85
N GLN A 58 -14.42 -8.96 -5.93
CA GLN A 58 -15.23 -8.29 -6.96
C GLN A 58 -14.72 -8.65 -8.37
N TYR A 59 -13.42 -8.52 -8.61
CA TYR A 59 -12.82 -8.92 -9.90
C TYR A 59 -12.93 -10.42 -10.16
N GLY A 60 -12.79 -11.25 -9.13
CA GLY A 60 -12.98 -12.69 -9.26
C GLY A 60 -14.41 -13.08 -9.63
N ALA A 61 -15.41 -12.49 -8.97
CA ALA A 61 -16.83 -12.66 -9.30
C ALA A 61 -17.16 -12.19 -10.72
N TYR A 62 -16.52 -11.11 -11.18
CA TYR A 62 -16.65 -10.67 -12.58
C TYR A 62 -16.04 -11.68 -13.56
N GLY A 63 -14.88 -12.27 -13.25
CA GLY A 63 -14.28 -13.34 -14.05
C GLY A 63 -15.17 -14.58 -14.11
N MET A 64 -15.67 -15.05 -12.97
CA MET A 64 -16.65 -16.15 -12.94
C MET A 64 -17.90 -15.84 -13.79
N ALA A 65 -18.43 -14.61 -13.71
CA ALA A 65 -19.58 -14.23 -14.54
C ALA A 65 -19.23 -14.15 -16.05
N LEU A 66 -17.98 -13.87 -16.42
CA LEU A 66 -17.52 -13.96 -17.81
C LEU A 66 -17.44 -15.42 -18.29
N ASP A 67 -17.08 -16.33 -17.40
CA ASP A 67 -17.07 -17.79 -17.61
C ASP A 67 -18.46 -18.43 -17.61
N GLY A 68 -19.50 -17.65 -17.32
CA GLY A 68 -20.91 -18.07 -17.40
C GLY A 68 -21.46 -18.68 -16.11
N PHE A 69 -20.79 -18.48 -14.98
CA PHE A 69 -21.35 -18.83 -13.67
C PHE A 69 -22.49 -17.89 -13.28
N GLU A 70 -23.53 -18.47 -12.70
CA GLU A 70 -24.68 -17.73 -12.16
C GLU A 70 -24.37 -17.15 -10.77
N ALA A 71 -25.20 -16.20 -10.32
CA ALA A 71 -24.95 -15.48 -9.07
C ALA A 71 -24.88 -16.39 -7.83
N ASP A 72 -25.71 -17.42 -7.74
CA ASP A 72 -25.70 -18.37 -6.64
C ASP A 72 -24.45 -19.27 -6.65
N GLU A 73 -23.96 -19.67 -7.82
CA GLU A 73 -22.71 -20.42 -7.98
C GLU A 73 -21.49 -19.58 -7.57
N ILE A 74 -21.48 -18.29 -7.93
CA ILE A 74 -20.45 -17.34 -7.47
C ILE A 74 -20.46 -17.25 -5.95
N LEU A 75 -21.64 -17.15 -5.32
CA LEU A 75 -21.76 -17.01 -3.88
C LEU A 75 -21.39 -18.29 -3.12
N ASP A 76 -21.78 -19.47 -3.61
CA ASP A 76 -21.41 -20.77 -3.02
C ASP A 76 -19.89 -20.97 -3.03
N HIS A 77 -19.22 -20.50 -4.09
CA HIS A 77 -17.76 -20.53 -4.20
C HIS A 77 -17.08 -19.69 -3.11
N TYR A 78 -17.46 -18.43 -2.94
CA TYR A 78 -16.80 -17.52 -1.99
C TYR A 78 -17.20 -17.70 -0.52
N TYR A 79 -18.39 -18.25 -0.27
CA TYR A 79 -18.93 -18.45 1.08
C TYR A 79 -19.27 -19.92 1.29
N SER A 80 -18.25 -20.76 1.41
CA SER A 80 -18.40 -22.22 1.43
C SER A 80 -19.47 -22.71 2.41
N GLY A 81 -20.46 -23.45 1.90
CA GLY A 81 -21.56 -24.02 2.68
C GLY A 81 -22.67 -23.03 3.03
N ALA A 82 -22.57 -21.78 2.59
CA ALA A 82 -23.65 -20.81 2.71
C ALA A 82 -24.67 -21.01 1.59
N PHE A 83 -25.90 -20.54 1.80
CA PHE A 83 -26.96 -20.63 0.82
C PHE A 83 -27.89 -19.42 0.89
N LEU A 84 -28.51 -19.09 -0.24
CA LEU A 84 -29.46 -17.99 -0.32
C LEU A 84 -30.80 -18.37 0.30
N VAL A 85 -31.34 -17.45 1.09
CA VAL A 85 -32.69 -17.52 1.66
C VAL A 85 -33.36 -16.16 1.58
N GLN A 86 -34.69 -16.15 1.67
CA GLN A 86 -35.43 -14.92 1.91
C GLN A 86 -35.11 -14.41 3.32
N ALA A 87 -34.69 -13.16 3.46
CA ALA A 87 -34.35 -12.55 4.75
C ALA A 87 -35.53 -12.60 5.72
N SER A 88 -36.75 -12.45 5.19
CA SER A 88 -38.00 -12.58 5.97
C SER A 88 -38.24 -14.01 6.49
N ALA A 89 -37.68 -15.04 5.85
CA ALA A 89 -37.73 -16.41 6.36
C ALA A 89 -36.79 -16.60 7.56
N SER A 90 -35.64 -15.90 7.59
CA SER A 90 -34.68 -15.95 8.71
C SER A 90 -35.09 -15.06 9.88
N LEU A 91 -35.57 -13.85 9.62
CA LEU A 91 -35.85 -12.83 10.65
C LEU A 91 -37.33 -12.68 11.00
N GLY A 92 -38.24 -13.23 10.18
CA GLY A 92 -39.67 -12.97 10.24
C GLY A 92 -40.08 -11.73 9.44
N THR A 93 -41.28 -11.74 8.87
CA THR A 93 -41.80 -10.68 7.99
C THR A 93 -42.07 -9.33 8.69
N GLN A 94 -42.07 -9.31 10.02
CA GLN A 94 -42.32 -8.11 10.82
C GLN A 94 -41.03 -7.57 11.46
N HIS A 95 -39.87 -8.06 11.03
CA HIS A 95 -38.59 -7.56 11.53
C HIS A 95 -38.42 -6.10 11.14
N TRP A 96 -37.91 -5.28 12.08
CA TRP A 96 -37.85 -3.82 11.94
C TRP A 96 -37.09 -3.36 10.69
N VAL A 97 -36.08 -4.14 10.26
CA VAL A 97 -35.24 -3.83 9.09
C VAL A 97 -36.02 -3.78 7.77
N PHE A 98 -37.21 -4.38 7.72
CA PHE A 98 -38.10 -4.33 6.55
C PHE A 98 -39.12 -3.18 6.62
N GLY A 99 -39.08 -2.36 7.68
CA GLY A 99 -39.91 -1.16 7.78
C GLY A 99 -39.51 -0.12 6.74
N GLU A 100 -40.47 0.72 6.36
CA GLU A 100 -40.22 1.91 5.55
C GLU A 100 -39.22 2.81 6.27
N GLU A 101 -38.17 3.25 5.56
CA GLU A 101 -37.10 4.10 6.10
C GLU A 101 -36.43 3.59 7.39
N ALA A 102 -36.43 2.28 7.61
CA ALA A 102 -35.95 1.70 8.87
C ALA A 102 -34.43 1.82 9.07
N LEU A 103 -33.64 1.79 7.99
CA LEU A 103 -32.18 1.85 8.07
C LEU A 103 -31.70 3.29 8.05
N TRP A 104 -30.81 3.65 8.97
CA TRP A 104 -30.27 5.01 9.07
C TRP A 104 -28.80 4.93 8.70
N ILE A 105 -28.41 5.65 7.65
CA ILE A 105 -27.05 5.66 7.11
C ILE A 105 -26.39 6.99 7.49
N GLY A 106 -25.29 6.95 8.22
CA GLY A 106 -24.60 8.15 8.71
C GLY A 106 -23.85 8.85 7.58
N LEU A 107 -24.11 10.16 7.39
CA LEU A 107 -23.58 10.95 6.27
C LEU A 107 -22.53 11.96 6.73
N GLU A 108 -22.85 12.80 7.72
CA GLU A 108 -21.96 13.85 8.24
C GLU A 108 -22.03 13.85 9.77
N GLN A 109 -20.89 14.03 10.46
CA GLN A 109 -20.79 13.76 11.90
C GLN A 109 -20.18 14.92 12.68
N ASN A 110 -20.85 15.31 13.77
CA ASN A 110 -20.43 16.43 14.64
C ASN A 110 -20.44 17.78 13.91
N GLU A 111 -21.48 18.02 13.13
CA GLU A 111 -21.67 19.25 12.38
C GLU A 111 -22.25 20.37 13.25
N LEU A 112 -21.83 21.60 12.96
CA LEU A 112 -22.45 22.82 13.51
C LEU A 112 -23.42 23.46 12.52
N SER A 113 -23.31 23.10 11.25
CA SER A 113 -24.21 23.55 10.19
C SER A 113 -24.20 22.54 9.05
N VAL A 114 -25.34 22.39 8.38
CA VAL A 114 -25.48 21.58 7.17
C VAL A 114 -26.30 22.35 6.13
N ASP A 115 -25.80 22.34 4.90
CA ASP A 115 -26.50 22.84 3.72
C ASP A 115 -27.23 21.69 3.03
N LEU A 116 -28.52 21.88 2.77
CA LEU A 116 -29.40 20.93 2.08
C LEU A 116 -29.87 21.56 0.77
N GLU A 117 -29.44 20.99 -0.36
CA GLU A 117 -29.81 21.45 -1.69
C GLU A 117 -30.78 20.45 -2.32
N ALA A 118 -32.00 20.89 -2.65
CA ALA A 118 -33.03 20.04 -3.22
C ALA A 118 -33.21 20.27 -4.74
N PHE A 119 -33.64 19.21 -5.42
CA PHE A 119 -33.79 19.16 -6.87
C PHE A 119 -35.16 18.59 -7.22
N GLY A 120 -36.05 19.43 -7.76
CA GLY A 120 -37.38 19.04 -8.23
C GLY A 120 -38.37 18.58 -7.15
N GLY A 121 -39.63 18.44 -7.54
CA GLY A 121 -40.68 17.88 -6.68
C GLY A 121 -41.07 18.73 -5.47
N THR A 122 -41.52 18.03 -4.42
CA THR A 122 -41.99 18.63 -3.17
C THR A 122 -41.27 18.05 -1.97
N VAL A 123 -40.85 18.92 -1.05
CA VAL A 123 -40.14 18.58 0.17
C VAL A 123 -40.91 19.11 1.37
N ASP A 124 -40.96 18.31 2.44
CA ASP A 124 -41.46 18.71 3.75
C ASP A 124 -40.27 18.86 4.71
N LEU A 125 -40.31 19.89 5.54
CA LEU A 125 -39.29 20.22 6.52
C LEU A 125 -39.94 20.30 7.90
N CYS A 126 -39.60 19.40 8.81
CA CYS A 126 -40.14 19.35 10.15
C CYS A 126 -39.03 19.50 11.19
N GLN A 127 -39.19 20.42 12.14
CA GLN A 127 -38.28 20.62 13.25
C GLN A 127 -39.03 20.43 14.57
N LYS A 128 -38.50 19.56 15.45
CA LYS A 128 -39.03 19.42 16.81
C LYS A 128 -38.49 20.51 17.72
N GLY A 129 -39.29 20.93 18.70
CA GLY A 129 -38.90 21.93 19.69
C GLY A 129 -39.93 22.11 20.80
N ASP A 130 -39.48 22.06 22.05
CA ASP A 130 -40.28 22.38 23.25
C ASP A 130 -41.60 21.57 23.36
N GLY A 131 -41.56 20.29 22.97
CA GLY A 131 -42.72 19.40 22.96
C GLY A 131 -43.70 19.65 21.81
N THR A 132 -43.31 20.47 20.82
CA THR A 132 -44.05 20.73 19.58
C THR A 132 -43.23 20.31 18.37
N GLU A 133 -43.91 20.06 17.25
CA GLU A 133 -43.29 19.79 15.94
C GLU A 133 -43.77 20.86 14.96
N ASN A 134 -42.83 21.64 14.42
CA ASN A 134 -43.11 22.72 13.49
C ASN A 134 -42.71 22.26 12.09
N CYS A 135 -43.68 22.18 11.18
CA CYS A 135 -43.43 21.72 9.82
C CYS A 135 -43.78 22.78 8.77
N VAL A 136 -42.99 22.84 7.70
CA VAL A 136 -43.33 23.44 6.42
C VAL A 136 -43.52 22.32 5.41
N ASN A 137 -44.76 22.09 4.99
CA ASN A 137 -45.10 20.99 4.10
C ASN A 137 -45.35 21.49 2.67
N GLY A 138 -45.07 20.63 1.69
CA GLY A 138 -45.34 20.80 0.27
C GLY A 138 -44.48 21.88 -0.38
N VAL A 139 -43.27 22.12 0.11
CA VAL A 139 -42.37 23.12 -0.48
C VAL A 139 -41.99 22.66 -1.87
N THR A 140 -42.55 23.31 -2.89
CA THR A 140 -42.19 23.04 -4.29
C THR A 140 -40.81 23.63 -4.54
N VAL A 141 -39.84 22.77 -4.84
CA VAL A 141 -38.46 23.19 -5.05
C VAL A 141 -38.10 23.24 -6.52
N THR A 142 -37.38 24.30 -6.89
CA THR A 142 -36.69 24.37 -8.18
C THR A 142 -35.32 23.71 -8.07
N GLU A 143 -34.70 23.38 -9.21
CA GLU A 143 -33.35 22.80 -9.24
C GLU A 143 -32.35 23.65 -8.44
N GLY A 144 -31.76 23.09 -7.39
CA GLY A 144 -30.75 23.75 -6.55
C GLY A 144 -31.32 24.62 -5.42
N HIS A 145 -32.57 24.39 -4.99
CA HIS A 145 -33.15 25.13 -3.86
C HIS A 145 -32.40 24.81 -2.56
N LEU A 146 -31.95 25.82 -1.83
CA LEU A 146 -30.99 25.63 -0.73
C LEU A 146 -31.61 25.99 0.63
N TRP A 147 -31.43 25.12 1.61
CA TRP A 147 -31.69 25.37 3.02
C TRP A 147 -30.44 25.16 3.85
N ARG A 148 -30.40 25.82 5.00
CA ARG A 148 -29.36 25.67 6.02
C ARG A 148 -29.98 25.35 7.36
N VAL A 149 -29.49 24.29 7.98
CA VAL A 149 -29.67 24.05 9.43
C VAL A 149 -28.37 24.44 10.11
N GLU A 150 -28.44 25.29 11.13
CA GLU A 150 -27.27 25.72 11.90
C GLU A 150 -27.56 25.77 13.40
N VAL A 151 -26.56 25.42 14.20
CA VAL A 151 -26.62 25.53 15.65
C VAL A 151 -26.65 27.01 16.04
N VAL A 152 -27.61 27.38 16.90
CA VAL A 152 -27.73 28.72 17.48
C VAL A 152 -26.59 28.93 18.48
N PRO A 153 -25.66 29.89 18.25
CA PRO A 153 -24.50 30.05 19.10
C PRO A 153 -24.85 30.34 20.56
N GLY A 154 -24.31 29.56 21.48
CA GLY A 154 -24.50 29.73 22.92
C GLY A 154 -25.85 29.22 23.47
N SER A 155 -26.63 28.50 22.66
CA SER A 155 -27.82 27.78 23.13
C SER A 155 -27.43 26.61 24.05
N ASN A 156 -28.21 26.39 25.12
CA ASN A 156 -28.05 25.23 26.02
C ASN A 156 -29.41 24.84 26.63
N PRO A 157 -29.99 23.66 26.31
CA PRO A 157 -29.47 22.65 25.37
C PRO A 157 -29.36 23.21 23.96
N ILE A 158 -28.65 22.49 23.07
CA ILE A 158 -28.42 22.97 21.71
C ILE A 158 -29.75 23.22 20.99
N LYS A 159 -29.86 24.38 20.36
CA LYS A 159 -30.99 24.76 19.51
C LYS A 159 -30.47 24.99 18.10
N CYS A 160 -31.30 24.68 17.11
CA CYS A 160 -31.00 24.87 15.71
C CYS A 160 -31.98 25.85 15.07
N GLN A 161 -31.49 26.55 14.07
CA GLN A 161 -32.27 27.41 13.18
C GLN A 161 -32.26 26.82 11.77
N LEU A 162 -33.45 26.69 11.18
CA LEU A 162 -33.62 26.34 9.77
C LEU A 162 -33.95 27.60 8.96
N SER A 163 -33.13 27.88 7.95
CA SER A 163 -33.25 29.07 7.11
C SER A 163 -33.00 28.76 5.63
N GLU A 164 -33.48 29.63 4.74
CA GLU A 164 -32.98 29.67 3.36
C GLU A 164 -31.81 30.66 3.31
N PRO A 165 -30.66 30.32 2.69
CA PRO A 165 -29.54 31.24 2.58
C PRO A 165 -29.93 32.49 1.79
N ALA A 166 -30.10 33.60 2.50
CA ALA A 166 -30.60 34.93 2.10
C ALA A 166 -32.07 35.28 2.45
N ALA A 167 -32.85 34.37 3.05
CA ALA A 167 -34.17 34.71 3.59
C ALA A 167 -34.07 35.34 4.99
N SER A 168 -34.87 36.39 5.21
CA SER A 168 -35.16 36.95 6.53
C SER A 168 -36.66 37.27 6.59
N PRO A 169 -37.43 36.70 7.53
CA PRO A 169 -37.01 35.88 8.67
C PRO A 169 -36.62 34.42 8.31
N PRO A 170 -36.05 33.66 9.28
CA PRO A 170 -35.84 32.21 9.18
C PRO A 170 -37.11 31.45 8.80
N LEU A 171 -36.95 30.27 8.19
CA LEU A 171 -38.05 29.46 7.67
C LEU A 171 -38.90 28.85 8.79
N LEU A 172 -38.24 28.33 9.82
CA LEU A 172 -38.85 27.84 11.06
C LEU A 172 -38.28 28.61 12.26
N PRO A 173 -39.04 28.70 13.38
CA PRO A 173 -38.51 29.26 14.63
C PRO A 173 -37.34 28.42 15.14
N GLU A 174 -36.53 29.01 16.04
CA GLU A 174 -35.50 28.25 16.75
C GLU A 174 -36.13 27.08 17.51
N GLY A 175 -35.58 25.87 17.30
CA GLY A 175 -36.09 24.62 17.86
C GLY A 175 -34.96 23.69 18.27
N ASP A 176 -35.28 22.45 18.65
CA ASP A 176 -34.25 21.44 18.90
C ASP A 176 -33.54 21.10 17.58
N CYS A 177 -32.30 20.61 17.66
CA CYS A 177 -31.56 20.09 16.49
C CYS A 177 -32.04 18.69 16.07
N ASP A 178 -33.36 18.49 16.08
CA ASP A 178 -34.08 17.30 15.62
C ASP A 178 -34.94 17.72 14.43
N VAL A 179 -34.35 17.58 13.24
CA VAL A 179 -34.94 18.02 11.97
C VAL A 179 -35.10 16.83 11.03
N ASP A 180 -36.25 16.74 10.40
CA ASP A 180 -36.60 15.75 9.39
C ASP A 180 -36.88 16.48 8.07
N VAL A 181 -36.24 16.00 7.00
CA VAL A 181 -36.45 16.49 5.63
C VAL A 181 -36.92 15.33 4.78
N THR A 182 -38.20 15.31 4.45
CA THR A 182 -38.84 14.22 3.71
C THR A 182 -39.25 14.70 2.33
N TRP A 183 -39.22 13.82 1.34
CA TRP A 183 -39.69 14.13 -0.01
C TRP A 183 -40.45 12.94 -0.58
N THR A 184 -41.13 13.17 -1.71
CA THR A 184 -41.80 12.08 -2.42
C THR A 184 -40.77 11.26 -3.17
N ASP A 185 -40.74 9.96 -2.91
CA ASP A 185 -39.94 9.02 -3.69
C ASP A 185 -40.63 8.76 -5.04
N ASP A 186 -40.16 9.47 -6.08
CA ASP A 186 -40.75 9.48 -7.42
C ASP A 186 -39.74 9.13 -8.53
N VAL A 187 -38.80 8.24 -8.22
CA VAL A 187 -37.73 7.83 -9.14
C VAL A 187 -38.28 7.10 -10.38
N ASP A 188 -38.10 7.72 -11.56
CA ASP A 188 -38.19 7.05 -12.86
C ASP A 188 -36.83 7.14 -13.58
N LEU A 189 -36.10 6.02 -13.64
CA LEU A 189 -34.80 5.96 -14.32
C LEU A 189 -34.89 6.17 -15.84
N ASN A 190 -36.08 6.17 -16.45
CA ASN A 190 -36.25 6.59 -17.85
C ASN A 190 -36.31 8.11 -17.99
N ASN A 191 -36.56 8.83 -16.91
CA ASN A 191 -36.52 10.28 -16.81
C ASN A 191 -35.80 10.72 -15.52
N PRO A 192 -34.50 10.38 -15.36
CA PRO A 192 -33.81 10.51 -14.07
C PRO A 192 -33.72 11.96 -13.60
N GLY A 193 -33.79 12.94 -14.51
CA GLY A 193 -33.79 14.36 -14.15
C GLY A 193 -35.03 14.81 -13.37
N ALA A 194 -36.15 14.09 -13.48
CA ALA A 194 -37.41 14.45 -12.81
C ALA A 194 -37.51 13.98 -11.36
N ALA A 195 -36.68 13.02 -10.93
CA ALA A 195 -36.71 12.51 -9.56
C ALA A 195 -36.44 13.63 -8.55
N THR A 196 -37.18 13.63 -7.46
CA THR A 196 -36.92 14.50 -6.32
C THR A 196 -35.65 14.04 -5.62
N ARG A 197 -34.71 14.96 -5.36
CA ARG A 197 -33.43 14.63 -4.73
C ARG A 197 -33.04 15.67 -3.70
N VAL A 198 -32.28 15.25 -2.70
CA VAL A 198 -31.62 16.14 -1.72
C VAL A 198 -30.12 15.86 -1.70
N ARG A 199 -29.31 16.92 -1.77
CA ARG A 199 -27.85 16.89 -1.61
C ARG A 199 -27.47 17.51 -0.28
N VAL A 200 -26.52 16.88 0.40
CA VAL A 200 -25.97 17.33 1.69
C VAL A 200 -24.59 17.95 1.45
N ASN A 201 -24.35 19.18 1.93
CA ASN A 201 -23.06 19.89 1.91
C ASN A 201 -22.33 19.94 0.55
N GLY A 202 -23.08 20.00 -0.56
CA GLY A 202 -22.49 19.98 -1.90
C GLY A 202 -21.89 18.61 -2.31
N GLY A 203 -22.11 17.57 -1.51
CA GLY A 203 -21.63 16.21 -1.72
C GLY A 203 -22.61 15.32 -2.49
N ARG A 204 -22.91 14.15 -1.91
CA ARG A 204 -23.77 13.11 -2.50
C ARG A 204 -25.25 13.55 -2.53
N GLN A 205 -25.99 13.00 -3.49
CA GLN A 205 -27.44 13.19 -3.66
C GLN A 205 -28.19 11.92 -3.24
N TYR A 206 -29.38 12.09 -2.69
CA TYR A 206 -30.26 11.00 -2.25
C TYR A 206 -31.64 11.21 -2.86
N ALA A 207 -32.13 10.19 -3.56
CA ALA A 207 -33.45 10.19 -4.19
C ALA A 207 -34.49 9.41 -3.37
N HIS A 208 -34.02 8.59 -2.43
CA HIS A 208 -34.85 7.72 -1.60
C HIS A 208 -34.77 8.10 -0.11
N GLY A 209 -35.89 7.91 0.57
CA GLY A 209 -36.01 8.09 2.01
C GLY A 209 -36.08 9.55 2.47
N SER A 210 -35.47 9.83 3.62
CA SER A 210 -35.47 11.18 4.22
C SER A 210 -34.16 11.52 4.94
N ILE A 211 -33.82 12.80 5.02
CA ILE A 211 -32.67 13.27 5.80
C ILE A 211 -33.09 13.49 7.25
N ARG A 212 -32.29 12.97 8.18
CA ARG A 212 -32.48 13.04 9.62
C ARG A 212 -31.29 13.79 10.24
N ILE A 213 -31.57 14.90 10.89
CA ILE A 213 -30.59 15.65 11.70
C ILE A 213 -30.90 15.39 13.17
N ARG A 214 -29.92 14.93 13.93
CA ARG A 214 -30.10 14.54 15.34
C ARG A 214 -29.02 15.17 16.22
N PRO A 215 -29.38 15.71 17.40
CA PRO A 215 -28.41 16.32 18.29
C PRO A 215 -27.45 15.29 18.85
N ASN A 216 -26.23 15.72 19.19
CA ASN A 216 -25.33 14.90 20.00
C ASN A 216 -25.93 14.72 21.41
N GLU A 217 -25.79 13.51 21.98
CA GLU A 217 -26.28 13.23 23.33
C GLU A 217 -25.48 14.03 24.40
N PRO A 218 -26.14 14.73 25.34
CA PRO A 218 -25.52 15.71 26.23
C PRO A 218 -24.58 15.16 27.33
N GLU A 219 -24.39 13.84 27.45
CA GLU A 219 -23.72 13.26 28.63
C GLU A 219 -22.20 13.03 28.54
N VAL A 220 -21.47 13.31 27.43
CA VAL A 220 -19.99 13.12 27.43
C VAL A 220 -19.20 14.18 26.64
N SER A 221 -18.41 14.94 27.40
CA SER A 221 -17.37 15.91 27.03
C SER A 221 -17.83 17.21 26.33
N ILE A 222 -17.55 18.32 27.02
CA ILE A 222 -17.89 19.73 26.74
C ILE A 222 -17.42 20.27 25.38
N ALA A 223 -16.69 19.49 24.57
CA ALA A 223 -16.16 19.96 23.29
C ALA A 223 -17.02 19.58 22.08
N LEU A 224 -17.89 18.57 22.18
CA LEU A 224 -18.71 18.05 21.08
C LEU A 224 -20.20 17.93 21.43
N ALA A 225 -20.63 18.35 22.62
CA ALA A 225 -22.05 18.39 22.99
C ALA A 225 -22.85 19.42 22.19
N ASP A 226 -22.16 20.38 21.55
CA ASP A 226 -22.75 21.50 20.83
C ASP A 226 -22.97 21.25 19.32
N ALA A 227 -22.99 19.98 18.89
CA ALA A 227 -23.06 19.59 17.48
C ALA A 227 -24.20 18.59 17.21
N PHE A 228 -24.45 18.31 15.93
CA PHE A 228 -25.43 17.32 15.48
C PHE A 228 -24.83 16.34 14.46
N HIS A 229 -25.52 15.22 14.27
CA HIS A 229 -25.25 14.23 13.23
C HIS A 229 -26.29 14.33 12.11
N VAL A 230 -25.87 14.02 10.88
CA VAL A 230 -26.74 13.93 9.70
C VAL A 230 -26.74 12.50 9.20
N SER A 231 -27.92 11.93 9.01
CA SER A 231 -28.12 10.61 8.43
C SER A 231 -29.22 10.65 7.38
N VAL A 232 -29.25 9.64 6.50
CA VAL A 232 -30.42 9.36 5.65
C VAL A 232 -31.12 8.13 6.18
N SER A 233 -32.43 8.19 6.37
CA SER A 233 -33.26 7.04 6.70
C SER A 233 -33.92 6.49 5.44
N VAL A 234 -33.68 5.21 5.13
CA VAL A 234 -34.02 4.58 3.85
C VAL A 234 -34.54 3.15 4.04
N GLY A 235 -35.32 2.66 3.08
CA GLY A 235 -35.68 1.25 3.03
C GLY A 235 -34.48 0.36 2.71
N LEU A 236 -34.57 -0.94 3.02
CA LEU A 236 -33.46 -1.88 2.80
C LEU A 236 -33.08 -1.99 1.32
N GLU A 237 -34.05 -2.06 0.41
CA GLU A 237 -33.77 -2.18 -1.03
C GLU A 237 -33.28 -0.85 -1.61
N ASP A 238 -33.84 0.28 -1.16
CA ASP A 238 -33.41 1.62 -1.59
C ASP A 238 -31.97 1.93 -1.14
N TYR A 239 -31.59 1.46 0.05
CA TYR A 239 -30.20 1.47 0.50
C TYR A 239 -29.27 0.77 -0.50
N LEU A 240 -29.70 -0.38 -1.04
CA LEU A 240 -28.89 -1.15 -1.98
C LEU A 240 -28.78 -0.48 -3.35
N TYR A 241 -29.81 0.24 -3.81
CA TYR A 241 -29.70 1.03 -5.03
C TYR A 241 -28.54 2.03 -4.96
N GLY A 242 -28.24 2.56 -3.78
CA GLY A 242 -27.12 3.48 -3.54
C GLY A 242 -25.75 2.83 -3.30
N ILE A 243 -25.60 1.50 -3.32
CA ILE A 243 -24.31 0.84 -3.02
C ILE A 243 -23.35 0.90 -4.21
N GLY A 244 -22.27 1.66 -4.05
CA GLY A 244 -21.26 1.95 -5.07
C GLY A 244 -20.00 1.10 -4.97
N GLU A 245 -20.14 -0.22 -4.80
CA GLU A 245 -18.99 -1.13 -4.58
C GLU A 245 -18.41 -1.72 -5.86
N MET A 246 -19.28 -2.09 -6.81
CA MET A 246 -18.92 -2.76 -8.06
C MET A 246 -19.33 -1.91 -9.26
N PRO A 247 -18.53 -1.81 -10.35
CA PRO A 247 -18.94 -1.05 -11.54
C PRO A 247 -20.25 -1.57 -12.14
N SER A 248 -21.24 -0.70 -12.39
CA SER A 248 -22.55 -1.16 -12.92
C SER A 248 -22.50 -1.63 -14.37
N SER A 249 -21.35 -1.48 -15.03
CA SER A 249 -21.10 -1.98 -16.39
C SER A 249 -20.83 -3.49 -16.44
N TRP A 250 -20.51 -4.11 -15.30
CA TRP A 250 -20.17 -5.53 -15.21
C TRP A 250 -21.38 -6.44 -15.46
N ARG A 251 -21.08 -7.75 -15.58
CA ARG A 251 -22.07 -8.80 -15.86
C ARG A 251 -23.15 -8.86 -14.77
N SER A 252 -24.39 -9.14 -15.18
CA SER A 252 -25.56 -9.16 -14.30
C SER A 252 -25.41 -10.12 -13.13
N GLU A 253 -24.76 -11.25 -13.36
CA GLU A 253 -24.57 -12.33 -12.41
C GLU A 253 -23.62 -11.88 -11.28
N ALA A 254 -22.53 -11.18 -11.62
CA ALA A 254 -21.64 -10.56 -10.64
C ALA A 254 -22.34 -9.43 -9.86
N LEU A 255 -23.16 -8.60 -10.53
CA LEU A 255 -23.94 -7.55 -9.87
C LEU A 255 -24.98 -8.14 -8.90
N ALA A 256 -25.65 -9.22 -9.28
CA ALA A 256 -26.62 -9.92 -8.44
C ALA A 256 -25.96 -10.59 -7.22
N ALA A 257 -24.77 -11.19 -7.42
CA ALA A 257 -23.96 -11.69 -6.31
C ALA A 257 -23.58 -10.56 -5.35
N GLN A 258 -23.08 -9.43 -5.86
CA GLN A 258 -22.74 -8.25 -5.06
C GLN A 258 -23.96 -7.68 -4.31
N ALA A 259 -25.12 -7.58 -4.95
CA ALA A 259 -26.35 -7.10 -4.31
C ALA A 259 -26.77 -8.00 -3.14
N SER A 260 -26.70 -9.32 -3.33
CA SER A 260 -27.06 -10.31 -2.29
C SER A 260 -26.12 -10.25 -1.07
N ILE A 261 -24.81 -10.09 -1.28
CA ILE A 261 -23.87 -9.94 -0.16
C ILE A 261 -23.94 -8.56 0.47
N ALA A 262 -24.22 -7.51 -0.29
CA ALA A 262 -24.39 -6.17 0.27
C ALA A 262 -25.63 -6.11 1.18
N ARG A 263 -26.72 -6.79 0.77
CA ARG A 263 -27.92 -6.98 1.59
C ARG A 263 -27.63 -7.77 2.85
N SER A 264 -26.93 -8.90 2.71
CA SER A 264 -26.59 -9.78 3.83
C SER A 264 -25.72 -9.06 4.87
N PHE A 265 -24.69 -8.33 4.43
CA PHE A 265 -23.85 -7.52 5.29
C PHE A 265 -24.66 -6.42 5.98
N GLY A 266 -25.43 -5.63 5.23
CA GLY A 266 -26.22 -4.52 5.77
C GLY A 266 -27.20 -4.98 6.84
N VAL A 267 -27.93 -6.07 6.58
CA VAL A 267 -28.89 -6.64 7.54
C VAL A 267 -28.17 -7.21 8.77
N ALA A 268 -27.09 -7.97 8.59
CA ALA A 268 -26.35 -8.56 9.71
C ALA A 268 -25.71 -7.48 10.60
N ALA A 269 -25.08 -6.46 10.00
CA ALA A 269 -24.45 -5.36 10.72
C ALA A 269 -25.49 -4.50 11.46
N ALA A 270 -26.58 -4.12 10.80
CA ALA A 270 -27.62 -3.29 11.41
C ALA A 270 -28.32 -4.03 12.56
N THR A 271 -28.69 -5.30 12.37
CA THR A 271 -29.34 -6.13 13.41
C THR A 271 -28.41 -6.41 14.58
N SER A 272 -27.10 -6.59 14.33
CA SER A 272 -26.12 -6.77 15.41
C SER A 272 -25.96 -5.52 16.27
N ARG A 273 -26.16 -4.32 15.71
CA ARG A 273 -25.98 -3.03 16.39
C ARG A 273 -27.25 -2.52 17.06
N ALA A 274 -28.41 -2.87 16.49
CA ALA A 274 -29.74 -2.50 16.96
C ALA A 274 -30.68 -3.73 16.83
N PRO A 275 -30.64 -4.68 17.78
CA PRO A 275 -31.43 -5.92 17.69
C PRO A 275 -32.95 -5.68 17.60
N ASP A 276 -33.44 -4.60 18.19
CA ASP A 276 -34.84 -4.15 18.17
C ASP A 276 -35.08 -2.92 17.28
N GLY A 277 -34.07 -2.50 16.51
CA GLY A 277 -34.09 -1.30 15.67
C GLY A 277 -33.83 0.00 16.42
N ALA A 278 -33.69 -0.03 17.75
CA ALA A 278 -33.34 1.15 18.53
C ALA A 278 -31.83 1.38 18.51
N LEU A 279 -31.40 2.60 18.17
CA LEU A 279 -29.99 2.97 18.25
C LEU A 279 -29.53 3.04 19.71
N SER A 280 -28.47 2.31 20.04
CA SER A 280 -27.82 2.45 21.36
C SER A 280 -27.25 3.86 21.56
N ASN A 281 -27.11 4.30 22.81
CA ASN A 281 -26.48 5.59 23.14
C ASN A 281 -25.06 5.70 22.54
N TYR A 282 -24.37 4.58 22.31
CA TYR A 282 -23.08 4.59 21.61
C TYR A 282 -23.23 4.97 20.13
N ARG A 283 -24.18 4.37 19.41
CA ARG A 283 -24.42 4.69 17.99
C ARG A 283 -25.01 6.08 17.81
N ILE A 284 -25.89 6.52 18.70
CA ILE A 284 -26.41 7.91 18.70
C ILE A 284 -25.25 8.91 18.78
N ARG A 285 -24.32 8.72 19.72
CA ARG A 285 -23.12 9.56 19.88
C ARG A 285 -22.10 9.45 18.75
N LEU A 286 -22.05 8.33 18.07
CA LEU A 286 -21.05 8.10 17.03
C LEU A 286 -21.50 8.72 15.71
N CYS A 287 -22.77 8.50 15.34
CA CYS A 287 -23.27 8.91 14.04
C CYS A 287 -24.79 9.11 13.92
N ALA A 288 -25.54 8.82 14.99
CA ALA A 288 -27.00 8.63 14.91
C ALA A 288 -27.41 7.72 13.73
N CYS A 289 -26.76 6.55 13.59
CA CYS A 289 -26.94 5.70 12.42
C CYS A 289 -26.78 4.19 12.71
N HIS A 290 -27.45 3.36 11.92
CA HIS A 290 -27.31 1.91 11.90
C HIS A 290 -26.04 1.48 11.16
N LEU A 291 -25.79 2.11 10.01
CA LEU A 291 -24.66 1.84 9.12
C LEU A 291 -23.96 3.16 8.75
N ASP A 292 -22.67 3.09 8.49
CA ASP A 292 -21.84 4.18 7.99
C ASP A 292 -21.83 4.17 6.45
N ASP A 293 -21.66 5.31 5.78
CA ASP A 293 -21.74 5.46 4.32
C ASP A 293 -20.41 5.21 3.56
N SER A 294 -19.40 4.72 4.28
CA SER A 294 -18.03 4.54 3.81
C SER A 294 -17.57 3.10 3.95
N SER A 295 -16.32 2.81 3.56
CA SER A 295 -15.72 1.48 3.68
C SER A 295 -15.55 0.97 5.12
N ILE A 296 -15.98 1.72 6.14
CA ILE A 296 -16.20 1.19 7.48
C ILE A 296 -17.27 0.09 7.43
N ASP A 297 -18.33 0.31 6.64
CA ASP A 297 -19.40 -0.63 6.36
C ASP A 297 -19.45 -0.95 4.87
N GLN A 298 -20.11 -0.11 4.10
CA GLN A 298 -20.22 -0.24 2.64
C GLN A 298 -20.23 1.14 2.01
N ASN A 299 -19.64 1.27 0.82
CA ASN A 299 -19.60 2.53 0.09
C ASN A 299 -21.01 2.90 -0.43
N TYR A 300 -21.77 3.66 0.37
CA TYR A 300 -23.11 4.11 0.02
C TYR A 300 -23.06 5.49 -0.63
N VAL A 301 -23.21 5.55 -1.95
CA VAL A 301 -23.05 6.77 -2.77
C VAL A 301 -24.38 7.40 -3.19
N GLY A 302 -25.50 6.81 -2.74
CA GLY A 302 -26.86 7.26 -3.04
C GLY A 302 -27.14 7.33 -4.55
N TRP A 303 -27.84 8.39 -4.96
CA TRP A 303 -28.33 8.61 -6.33
C TRP A 303 -27.27 8.49 -7.42
N SER A 304 -26.00 8.76 -7.10
CA SER A 304 -24.91 8.67 -8.08
C SER A 304 -24.71 7.25 -8.63
N LYS A 305 -25.13 6.22 -7.89
CA LYS A 305 -25.09 4.83 -8.36
C LYS A 305 -26.22 4.53 -9.34
N GLU A 306 -27.42 4.94 -9.00
CA GLU A 306 -28.64 4.68 -9.78
C GLU A 306 -28.70 5.49 -11.08
N SER A 307 -28.10 6.68 -11.05
CA SER A 307 -27.98 7.55 -12.21
C SER A 307 -26.73 7.30 -13.05
N GLU A 308 -25.98 6.23 -12.77
CA GLU A 308 -24.70 5.95 -13.44
C GLU A 308 -24.87 5.80 -14.96
N GLY A 309 -24.05 6.57 -15.70
CA GLY A 309 -24.05 6.61 -17.16
C GLY A 309 -25.10 7.55 -17.76
N THR A 310 -25.00 7.82 -19.07
CA THR A 310 -25.96 8.67 -19.78
C THR A 310 -27.37 8.08 -19.68
N ASN A 311 -28.34 8.89 -19.22
CA ASN A 311 -29.72 8.48 -18.98
C ASN A 311 -29.85 7.24 -18.07
N ALA A 312 -29.00 7.15 -17.04
CA ALA A 312 -28.96 6.05 -16.07
C ALA A 312 -28.74 4.66 -16.71
N PHE A 313 -28.09 4.58 -17.88
CA PHE A 313 -27.95 3.30 -18.60
C PHE A 313 -27.30 2.19 -17.76
N TYR A 314 -26.22 2.51 -17.04
CA TYR A 314 -25.56 1.53 -16.19
C TYR A 314 -26.27 1.38 -14.86
N GLY A 315 -26.76 2.47 -14.27
CA GLY A 315 -27.53 2.41 -13.03
C GLY A 315 -28.77 1.50 -13.12
N LYS A 316 -29.46 1.48 -14.27
CA LYS A 316 -30.55 0.51 -14.54
C LYS A 316 -30.13 -0.95 -14.44
N LYS A 317 -28.88 -1.28 -14.80
CA LYS A 317 -28.37 -2.65 -14.66
C LYS A 317 -28.15 -3.00 -13.19
N TRP A 318 -27.60 -2.05 -12.40
CA TRP A 318 -27.43 -2.24 -10.97
C TRP A 318 -28.77 -2.37 -10.26
N VAL A 319 -29.69 -1.43 -10.47
CA VAL A 319 -31.05 -1.47 -9.90
C VAL A 319 -31.76 -2.76 -10.31
N GLY A 320 -31.67 -3.17 -11.58
CA GLY A 320 -32.22 -4.45 -12.03
C GLY A 320 -31.62 -5.68 -11.34
N ALA A 321 -30.34 -5.64 -10.93
CA ALA A 321 -29.71 -6.73 -10.17
C ALA A 321 -30.14 -6.74 -8.69
N VAL A 322 -30.33 -5.56 -8.09
CA VAL A 322 -30.92 -5.42 -6.75
C VAL A 322 -32.35 -5.98 -6.75
N ASP A 323 -33.18 -5.58 -7.72
CA ASP A 323 -34.55 -6.07 -7.91
C ASP A 323 -34.63 -7.57 -8.15
N ALA A 324 -33.76 -8.12 -8.99
CA ALA A 324 -33.71 -9.55 -9.27
C ALA A 324 -33.36 -10.38 -8.03
N THR A 325 -32.75 -9.77 -7.02
CA THR A 325 -32.30 -10.42 -5.79
C THR A 325 -33.05 -9.92 -4.55
N THR A 326 -34.17 -9.21 -4.70
CA THR A 326 -34.92 -8.62 -3.58
C THR A 326 -35.15 -9.62 -2.45
N GLY A 327 -34.78 -9.20 -1.24
CA GLY A 327 -34.90 -10.00 -0.03
C GLY A 327 -33.95 -11.21 0.08
N LEU A 328 -33.14 -11.53 -0.93
CA LEU A 328 -32.19 -12.65 -0.87
C LEU A 328 -30.94 -12.28 -0.07
N VAL A 329 -30.65 -13.10 0.93
CA VAL A 329 -29.48 -12.99 1.83
C VAL A 329 -28.83 -14.35 2.04
N LEU A 330 -27.56 -14.36 2.43
CA LEU A 330 -26.82 -15.57 2.73
C LEU A 330 -27.03 -16.00 4.18
N ASN A 331 -27.30 -17.29 4.35
CA ASN A 331 -27.34 -17.97 5.64
C ASN A 331 -26.33 -19.11 5.64
N HIS A 332 -25.92 -19.59 6.81
CA HIS A 332 -25.00 -20.71 6.93
C HIS A 332 -25.41 -21.64 8.07
N PRO A 333 -25.37 -22.99 7.91
CA PRO A 333 -25.85 -23.93 8.91
C PRO A 333 -25.17 -23.81 10.29
N SER A 334 -23.92 -23.33 10.32
CA SER A 334 -23.18 -23.13 11.57
C SER A 334 -23.63 -21.90 12.38
N THR A 335 -24.42 -21.00 11.77
CA THR A 335 -24.91 -19.77 12.38
C THR A 335 -26.42 -19.66 12.35
N GLU A 336 -27.13 -20.65 11.77
CA GLU A 336 -28.59 -20.65 11.67
C GLU A 336 -29.28 -20.41 13.03
N PRO A 337 -30.30 -19.52 13.08
CA PRO A 337 -30.97 -18.85 11.95
C PRO A 337 -30.34 -17.50 11.51
N ALA A 338 -29.11 -17.18 11.93
CA ALA A 338 -28.51 -15.86 11.68
C ALA A 338 -27.93 -15.71 10.27
N ILE A 339 -28.39 -14.66 9.58
CA ILE A 339 -27.79 -14.13 8.34
C ILE A 339 -26.29 -13.88 8.60
N ILE A 340 -25.43 -14.42 7.73
CA ILE A 340 -23.99 -14.32 7.91
C ILE A 340 -23.46 -12.94 7.50
N SER A 341 -22.36 -12.52 8.12
CA SER A 341 -21.60 -11.35 7.67
C SER A 341 -20.80 -11.70 6.42
N THR A 342 -21.18 -11.11 5.30
CA THR A 342 -20.59 -11.36 3.98
C THR A 342 -19.60 -10.25 3.61
N TYR A 343 -18.36 -10.40 4.07
CA TYR A 343 -17.27 -9.49 3.71
C TYR A 343 -16.83 -9.69 2.26
N TYR A 344 -16.33 -8.64 1.63
CA TYR A 344 -15.85 -8.67 0.26
C TYR A 344 -14.69 -7.68 0.05
N SER A 345 -13.91 -7.86 -1.01
CA SER A 345 -12.78 -7.00 -1.36
C SER A 345 -12.73 -6.78 -2.86
N SER A 346 -11.98 -5.76 -3.30
CA SER A 346 -11.87 -5.47 -4.73
C SER A 346 -11.21 -6.61 -5.51
N SER A 347 -10.05 -7.09 -5.04
CA SER A 347 -9.28 -8.16 -5.70
C SER A 347 -8.51 -8.97 -4.66
N THR A 348 -8.32 -10.27 -4.90
CA THR A 348 -7.59 -11.18 -4.01
C THR A 348 -6.17 -11.49 -4.47
N GLY A 349 -5.84 -11.27 -5.74
CA GLY A 349 -4.53 -11.63 -6.29
C GLY A 349 -4.37 -13.13 -6.61
N GLY A 350 -5.47 -13.89 -6.68
CA GLY A 350 -5.48 -15.30 -7.10
C GLY A 350 -6.05 -16.27 -6.07
N GLY A 351 -6.29 -15.84 -4.84
CA GLY A 351 -6.90 -16.67 -3.80
C GLY A 351 -7.32 -15.84 -2.59
N THR A 352 -8.45 -16.17 -1.98
CA THR A 352 -8.96 -15.44 -0.81
C THR A 352 -8.18 -15.78 0.46
N GLU A 353 -8.30 -14.94 1.48
CA GLU A 353 -7.67 -15.09 2.79
C GLU A 353 -8.64 -15.71 3.80
N ASN A 354 -8.11 -16.44 4.79
CA ASN A 354 -8.94 -16.83 5.94
C ASN A 354 -9.16 -15.63 6.86
N LYS A 355 -10.33 -15.57 7.50
CA LYS A 355 -10.67 -14.49 8.42
C LYS A 355 -9.69 -14.36 9.59
N GLU A 356 -9.27 -15.48 10.18
CA GLU A 356 -8.34 -15.49 11.32
C GLU A 356 -6.93 -15.02 10.98
N ASP A 357 -6.50 -15.17 9.72
CA ASP A 357 -5.16 -14.76 9.28
C ASP A 357 -5.04 -13.23 9.18
N ILE A 358 -6.16 -12.54 8.96
CA ILE A 358 -6.20 -11.07 8.80
C ILE A 358 -6.70 -10.37 10.05
N TRP A 359 -7.81 -10.85 10.64
CA TRP A 359 -8.48 -10.20 11.78
C TRP A 359 -8.36 -10.99 13.09
N GLY A 360 -7.77 -12.19 13.07
CA GLY A 360 -7.67 -13.05 14.24
C GLY A 360 -9.01 -13.63 14.72
N GLY A 361 -8.99 -14.19 15.92
CA GLY A 361 -10.15 -14.79 16.57
C GLY A 361 -10.50 -16.19 16.07
N ALA A 362 -11.68 -16.68 16.46
CA ALA A 362 -12.12 -18.01 16.06
C ALA A 362 -12.36 -18.08 14.54
N PRO A 363 -11.93 -19.16 13.89
CA PRO A 363 -12.21 -19.39 12.48
C PRO A 363 -13.70 -19.49 12.17
N LEU A 364 -14.13 -18.95 11.02
CA LEU A 364 -15.53 -19.01 10.55
C LEU A 364 -15.65 -19.95 9.35
N ALA A 365 -16.65 -20.83 9.37
CA ALA A 365 -16.82 -21.87 8.35
C ALA A 365 -17.05 -21.33 6.93
N HIS A 366 -17.72 -20.18 6.80
CA HIS A 366 -18.05 -19.53 5.53
C HIS A 366 -17.04 -18.47 5.07
N LEU A 367 -15.97 -18.19 5.84
CA LEU A 367 -14.93 -17.22 5.46
C LEU A 367 -13.57 -17.91 5.40
N ARG A 368 -13.47 -18.81 4.42
CA ARG A 368 -12.29 -19.63 4.16
C ARG A 368 -11.62 -19.21 2.87
N SER A 369 -10.31 -19.44 2.83
CA SER A 369 -9.55 -19.31 1.61
C SER A 369 -10.08 -20.29 0.55
N VAL A 370 -10.36 -19.76 -0.63
CA VAL A 370 -10.76 -20.47 -1.84
C VAL A 370 -9.90 -19.98 -3.01
N ASP A 371 -9.78 -20.83 -4.02
CA ASP A 371 -9.13 -20.48 -5.29
C ASP A 371 -9.87 -19.34 -5.98
N ASP A 372 -9.15 -18.32 -6.43
CA ASP A 372 -9.72 -17.18 -7.16
C ASP A 372 -8.81 -16.81 -8.34
N HIS A 373 -8.43 -17.83 -9.12
CA HIS A 373 -7.64 -17.63 -10.33
C HIS A 373 -8.34 -16.69 -11.33
N TRP A 374 -9.67 -16.63 -11.35
CA TRP A 374 -10.45 -15.68 -12.15
C TRP A 374 -10.03 -14.23 -11.92
N ALA A 375 -9.72 -13.84 -10.68
CA ALA A 375 -9.26 -12.47 -10.40
C ALA A 375 -7.95 -12.10 -11.11
N ILE A 376 -7.15 -13.06 -11.58
CA ILE A 376 -5.88 -12.82 -12.28
C ILE A 376 -5.93 -13.20 -13.77
N GLU A 377 -7.10 -13.56 -14.29
CA GLU A 377 -7.25 -13.89 -15.70
C GLU A 377 -7.10 -12.64 -16.59
N PRO A 378 -6.41 -12.76 -17.75
CA PRO A 378 -6.20 -11.62 -18.64
C PRO A 378 -7.50 -10.95 -19.11
N GLU A 379 -8.56 -11.73 -19.30
CA GLU A 379 -9.85 -11.26 -19.83
C GLU A 379 -10.59 -10.32 -18.85
N VAL A 380 -10.36 -10.52 -17.55
CA VAL A 380 -10.91 -9.70 -16.46
C VAL A 380 -10.29 -8.31 -16.45
N ASN A 381 -9.09 -8.13 -17.02
CA ASN A 381 -8.35 -6.87 -17.06
C ASN A 381 -8.20 -6.22 -15.67
N ASN A 382 -7.93 -7.03 -14.65
CA ASN A 382 -7.80 -6.57 -13.28
C ASN A 382 -6.47 -5.81 -13.06
N PRO A 383 -6.48 -4.47 -12.84
CA PRO A 383 -5.27 -3.70 -12.59
C PRO A 383 -4.63 -4.00 -11.23
N TYR A 384 -5.32 -4.78 -10.39
CA TYR A 384 -4.92 -5.18 -9.05
C TYR A 384 -4.67 -6.68 -8.95
N ALA A 385 -4.48 -7.36 -10.08
CA ALA A 385 -4.04 -8.76 -10.08
C ALA A 385 -2.68 -8.91 -9.37
N THR A 386 -1.77 -7.98 -9.62
CA THR A 386 -0.43 -7.93 -9.02
C THR A 386 -0.06 -6.51 -8.61
N TRP A 387 0.81 -6.37 -7.61
CA TRP A 387 1.44 -5.10 -7.26
C TRP A 387 2.86 -5.34 -6.73
N SER A 388 3.70 -4.32 -6.83
CA SER A 388 5.05 -4.30 -6.25
C SER A 388 5.28 -2.98 -5.52
N VAL A 389 5.91 -3.04 -4.36
CA VAL A 389 6.32 -1.86 -3.59
C VAL A 389 7.80 -1.98 -3.25
N ALA A 390 8.56 -0.94 -3.59
CA ALA A 390 9.97 -0.83 -3.22
C ALA A 390 10.10 -0.26 -1.80
N VAL A 391 10.95 -0.88 -0.99
CA VAL A 391 11.20 -0.52 0.41
C VAL A 391 12.71 -0.51 0.65
N SER A 392 13.25 0.65 1.02
CA SER A 392 14.67 0.77 1.33
C SER A 392 15.04 -0.02 2.59
N GLN A 393 16.30 -0.44 2.68
CA GLN A 393 16.84 -1.09 3.87
C GLN A 393 16.56 -0.32 5.18
N PRO A 394 16.77 1.01 5.27
CA PRO A 394 16.43 1.77 6.49
C PRO A 394 14.94 1.73 6.84
N ALA A 395 14.04 1.75 5.83
CA ALA A 395 12.61 1.66 6.06
C ALA A 395 12.21 0.28 6.58
N MET A 396 12.82 -0.80 6.06
CA MET A 396 12.63 -2.16 6.56
C MET A 396 13.08 -2.29 8.02
N LEU A 397 14.27 -1.79 8.35
CA LEU A 397 14.80 -1.80 9.72
C LEU A 397 13.91 -1.02 10.69
N SER A 398 13.44 0.16 10.27
CA SER A 398 12.50 0.98 11.04
C SER A 398 11.19 0.25 11.29
N ALA A 399 10.65 -0.46 10.28
CA ALA A 399 9.42 -1.23 10.42
C ALA A 399 9.56 -2.43 11.37
N LEU A 400 10.71 -3.10 11.37
CA LEU A 400 10.99 -4.22 12.28
C LEU A 400 11.11 -3.78 13.73
N ALA A 401 11.65 -2.57 13.99
CA ALA A 401 11.71 -1.90 15.30
C ALA A 401 12.39 -2.70 16.44
N GLU A 402 13.32 -3.60 16.09
CA GLU A 402 13.97 -4.53 17.02
C GLU A 402 15.48 -4.25 17.21
N GLY A 403 15.95 -3.06 16.79
CA GLY A 403 17.38 -2.69 16.87
C GLY A 403 18.28 -3.40 15.86
N TRP A 404 17.72 -3.85 14.74
CA TRP A 404 18.46 -4.54 13.68
C TRP A 404 19.49 -3.60 13.04
N ASP A 405 20.69 -4.13 12.81
CA ASP A 405 21.75 -3.43 12.08
C ASP A 405 21.47 -3.52 10.57
N VAL A 406 21.03 -4.71 10.11
CA VAL A 406 20.86 -5.04 8.69
C VAL A 406 19.89 -6.21 8.55
N VAL A 407 19.00 -6.15 7.57
CA VAL A 407 18.28 -7.31 7.01
C VAL A 407 19.12 -7.89 5.87
N VAL A 408 19.38 -9.18 5.91
CA VAL A 408 20.21 -9.90 4.91
C VAL A 408 19.33 -10.75 3.98
N SER A 409 18.24 -11.31 4.48
CA SER A 409 17.33 -12.11 3.67
C SER A 409 15.89 -12.00 4.15
N ALA A 410 14.97 -12.25 3.22
CA ALA A 410 13.56 -12.47 3.48
C ALA A 410 13.14 -13.75 2.74
N LYS A 411 12.45 -14.66 3.44
CA LYS A 411 12.02 -15.94 2.89
C LYS A 411 10.54 -16.13 3.17
N THR A 412 9.76 -16.40 2.12
CA THR A 412 8.38 -16.87 2.28
C THR A 412 8.39 -18.27 2.89
N ILE A 413 7.90 -18.40 4.13
CA ILE A 413 7.77 -19.68 4.82
C ILE A 413 6.35 -20.24 4.74
N ALA A 414 5.35 -19.37 4.56
CA ALA A 414 4.00 -19.70 4.16
C ALA A 414 3.55 -18.64 3.16
N GLY A 415 3.05 -19.06 1.98
CA GLY A 415 2.42 -18.15 1.02
C GLY A 415 0.96 -17.89 1.41
N PRO A 416 0.23 -17.09 0.62
CA PRO A 416 -1.21 -16.91 0.79
C PRO A 416 -1.99 -18.25 0.70
N PRO A 417 -3.08 -18.43 1.48
CA PRO A 417 -3.57 -17.54 2.52
C PRO A 417 -2.66 -17.54 3.77
N GLY A 418 -2.70 -16.46 4.54
CA GLY A 418 -1.98 -16.35 5.80
C GLY A 418 -0.48 -16.22 5.62
N THR A 419 -0.07 -15.43 4.63
CA THR A 419 1.35 -15.24 4.29
C THR A 419 2.20 -15.00 5.53
N VAL A 420 3.31 -15.73 5.65
CA VAL A 420 4.35 -15.49 6.64
C VAL A 420 5.72 -15.41 5.96
N ILE A 421 6.41 -14.29 6.18
CA ILE A 421 7.77 -14.02 5.73
C ILE A 421 8.72 -14.09 6.92
N GLU A 422 9.76 -14.90 6.82
CA GLU A 422 10.89 -14.93 7.76
C GLU A 422 11.99 -13.99 7.28
N PHE A 423 12.36 -13.03 8.11
CA PHE A 423 13.51 -12.17 7.91
C PHE A 423 14.72 -12.72 8.67
N THR A 424 15.91 -12.63 8.06
CA THR A 424 17.19 -12.92 8.70
C THR A 424 18.10 -11.70 8.60
N GLY A 425 18.84 -11.38 9.66
CA GLY A 425 19.71 -10.22 9.71
C GLY A 425 20.66 -10.25 10.90
N THR A 426 21.18 -9.09 11.32
CA THR A 426 21.98 -8.98 12.55
C THR A 426 21.48 -7.90 13.49
N VAL A 427 21.73 -8.10 14.79
CA VAL A 427 21.60 -7.10 15.86
C VAL A 427 22.89 -7.11 16.66
N ALA A 428 23.58 -5.97 16.76
CA ALA A 428 24.92 -5.87 17.36
C ALA A 428 25.92 -6.91 16.78
N GLY A 429 25.82 -7.19 15.48
CA GLY A 429 26.66 -8.15 14.76
C GLY A 429 26.33 -9.63 15.00
N VAL A 430 25.28 -9.94 15.78
CA VAL A 430 24.80 -11.32 16.01
C VAL A 430 23.64 -11.63 15.08
N LYS A 431 23.67 -12.79 14.41
CA LYS A 431 22.59 -13.24 13.53
C LYS A 431 21.27 -13.42 14.30
N VAL A 432 20.20 -12.85 13.76
CA VAL A 432 18.83 -12.95 14.29
C VAL A 432 17.83 -13.30 13.19
N THR A 433 16.67 -13.84 13.59
CA THR A 433 15.55 -14.16 12.70
C THR A 433 14.22 -13.73 13.31
N THR A 434 13.28 -13.25 12.51
CA THR A 434 11.93 -12.87 12.97
C THR A 434 10.92 -13.10 11.84
N THR A 435 9.65 -13.39 12.18
CA THR A 435 8.60 -13.64 11.18
C THR A 435 7.56 -12.53 11.15
N ARG A 436 7.01 -12.22 9.97
CA ARG A 436 5.95 -11.22 9.78
C ARG A 436 4.85 -11.76 8.87
N THR A 437 3.61 -11.39 9.19
CA THR A 437 2.44 -11.79 8.42
C THR A 437 2.15 -10.82 7.29
N GLY A 438 1.37 -11.22 6.29
CA GLY A 438 0.86 -10.34 5.23
C GLY A 438 0.22 -9.05 5.76
N ASN A 439 -0.61 -9.16 6.81
CA ASN A 439 -1.25 -7.99 7.43
C ASN A 439 -0.23 -7.02 8.08
N TRP A 440 0.92 -7.52 8.55
CA TRP A 440 1.99 -6.64 9.03
C TRP A 440 2.54 -5.76 7.91
N PHE A 441 2.76 -6.30 6.71
CA PHE A 441 3.21 -5.51 5.56
C PHE A 441 2.20 -4.42 5.20
N ARG A 442 0.90 -4.75 5.17
CA ARG A 442 -0.17 -3.76 4.94
C ARG A 442 -0.12 -2.63 5.96
N SER A 443 0.09 -2.96 7.23
CA SER A 443 0.17 -1.96 8.31
C SER A 443 1.42 -1.08 8.28
N LYS A 444 2.55 -1.58 7.77
CA LYS A 444 3.85 -0.90 7.82
C LYS A 444 4.24 -0.18 6.54
N PHE A 445 3.84 -0.72 5.39
CA PHE A 445 4.25 -0.22 4.08
C PHE A 445 3.07 0.21 3.22
N SER A 446 1.85 0.21 3.77
CA SER A 446 0.63 0.63 3.06
C SER A 446 0.43 -0.11 1.73
N VAL A 447 0.86 -1.38 1.66
CA VAL A 447 0.61 -2.23 0.49
C VAL A 447 -0.89 -2.47 0.31
N ARG A 448 -1.31 -2.80 -0.91
CA ARG A 448 -2.73 -2.80 -1.30
C ARG A 448 -3.56 -3.90 -0.63
N SER A 449 -2.91 -5.00 -0.23
CA SER A 449 -3.55 -6.16 0.37
C SER A 449 -2.58 -6.90 1.31
N PRO A 450 -3.07 -7.83 2.16
CA PRO A 450 -2.22 -8.75 2.91
C PRO A 450 -1.67 -9.91 2.06
N TYR A 451 -2.10 -10.07 0.80
CA TYR A 451 -1.61 -11.10 -0.12
C TYR A 451 -0.21 -10.73 -0.60
N VAL A 452 0.80 -11.17 0.14
CA VAL A 452 2.22 -10.97 -0.17
C VAL A 452 2.76 -12.27 -0.75
N ALA A 453 3.16 -12.25 -2.02
CA ALA A 453 3.71 -13.44 -2.67
C ALA A 453 5.18 -13.65 -2.29
N ALA A 454 5.96 -12.56 -2.30
CA ALA A 454 7.39 -12.60 -2.04
C ALA A 454 7.91 -11.26 -1.49
N VAL A 455 9.03 -11.35 -0.78
CA VAL A 455 9.87 -10.19 -0.46
C VAL A 455 11.24 -10.48 -1.04
N VAL A 456 11.56 -9.78 -2.11
CA VAL A 456 12.76 -9.99 -2.90
C VAL A 456 13.79 -8.95 -2.48
N ALA A 457 14.99 -9.41 -2.14
CA ALA A 457 16.10 -8.51 -1.86
C ALA A 457 16.49 -7.75 -3.13
N PRO A 458 17.04 -6.52 -2.99
CA PRO A 458 17.65 -5.81 -4.11
C PRO A 458 18.79 -6.61 -4.75
N TRP A 459 19.36 -7.54 -3.98
CA TRP A 459 20.56 -8.31 -4.34
C TRP A 459 20.32 -9.81 -4.12
N THR A 460 20.67 -10.63 -5.11
CA THR A 460 20.77 -12.08 -4.93
C THR A 460 21.80 -12.39 -3.84
N ILE A 461 21.43 -13.18 -2.83
CA ILE A 461 22.35 -13.61 -1.77
C ILE A 461 23.34 -14.61 -2.40
N PRO A 462 24.66 -14.41 -2.27
CA PRO A 462 25.63 -15.37 -2.76
C PRO A 462 25.45 -16.72 -2.02
N PRO A 463 25.62 -17.86 -2.69
CA PRO A 463 25.36 -19.19 -2.11
C PRO A 463 26.40 -19.61 -1.06
N PHE A 464 27.28 -18.71 -0.62
CA PHE A 464 28.43 -19.03 0.21
C PHE A 464 28.05 -19.13 1.70
N THR A 465 28.29 -20.30 2.28
CA THR A 465 27.96 -20.60 3.68
C THR A 465 29.03 -20.16 4.68
N ASP A 466 30.23 -19.80 4.20
CA ASP A 466 31.42 -19.51 5.02
C ASP A 466 31.83 -18.03 5.09
N ILE A 467 30.94 -17.11 4.67
CA ILE A 467 31.20 -15.67 4.67
C ILE A 467 30.47 -14.89 5.78
N GLY A 468 29.63 -15.57 6.58
CA GLY A 468 28.89 -14.95 7.67
C GLY A 468 29.82 -14.31 8.71
N GLY A 469 29.58 -13.04 9.05
CA GLY A 469 30.39 -12.27 10.00
C GLY A 469 31.76 -11.81 9.47
N ASN A 470 32.04 -11.99 8.17
CA ASN A 470 33.27 -11.50 7.56
C ASN A 470 33.17 -10.00 7.24
N VAL A 471 34.20 -9.22 7.59
CA VAL A 471 34.26 -7.78 7.30
C VAL A 471 34.27 -7.44 5.80
N HIS A 472 34.54 -8.43 4.95
CA HIS A 472 34.53 -8.32 3.49
C HIS A 472 33.24 -8.87 2.86
N TYR A 473 32.20 -9.19 3.65
CA TYR A 473 30.96 -9.82 3.17
C TYR A 473 30.37 -9.09 1.95
N ASP A 474 30.18 -7.77 2.04
CA ASP A 474 29.55 -6.99 0.97
C ASP A 474 30.39 -7.02 -0.31
N SER A 475 31.71 -6.90 -0.19
CA SER A 475 32.61 -7.01 -1.34
C SER A 475 32.57 -8.39 -2.00
N ILE A 476 32.43 -9.46 -1.20
CA ILE A 476 32.33 -10.84 -1.70
C ILE A 476 31.01 -11.06 -2.44
N ALA A 477 29.90 -10.56 -1.88
CA ALA A 477 28.59 -10.63 -2.50
C ALA A 477 28.58 -9.90 -3.85
N TYR A 478 29.15 -8.69 -3.90
CA TYR A 478 29.26 -7.90 -5.12
C TYR A 478 29.99 -8.66 -6.24
N ILE A 479 31.21 -9.16 -5.99
CA ILE A 479 31.97 -9.84 -7.06
C ILE A 479 31.35 -11.18 -7.48
N TRP A 480 30.53 -11.82 -6.64
CA TRP A 480 29.78 -13.02 -7.05
C TRP A 480 28.65 -12.64 -8.00
N GLN A 481 27.90 -11.58 -7.67
CA GLN A 481 26.82 -11.10 -8.50
C GLN A 481 27.31 -10.63 -9.88
N GLN A 482 28.48 -9.98 -9.94
CA GLN A 482 29.13 -9.61 -11.20
C GLN A 482 29.67 -10.82 -12.00
N GLY A 483 29.48 -12.05 -11.50
CA GLY A 483 29.99 -13.26 -12.13
C GLY A 483 31.52 -13.41 -12.08
N ILE A 484 32.21 -12.57 -11.30
CA ILE A 484 33.68 -12.54 -11.18
C ILE A 484 34.16 -13.76 -10.37
N THR A 485 33.42 -14.14 -9.33
CA THR A 485 33.68 -15.37 -8.55
C THR A 485 32.53 -16.37 -8.67
N LYS A 486 32.88 -17.66 -8.65
CA LYS A 486 31.94 -18.77 -8.51
C LYS A 486 32.03 -19.48 -7.16
N GLY A 487 32.97 -19.10 -6.29
CA GLY A 487 33.28 -19.85 -5.07
C GLY A 487 34.64 -20.55 -5.14
N CYS A 488 34.89 -21.50 -4.24
CA CYS A 488 36.17 -22.22 -4.13
C CYS A 488 36.03 -23.75 -4.16
N ASN A 489 34.83 -24.31 -4.10
CA ASN A 489 34.60 -25.76 -3.98
C ASN A 489 33.67 -26.30 -5.09
N PRO A 490 34.13 -26.33 -6.34
CA PRO A 490 33.35 -26.96 -7.40
C PRO A 490 33.14 -28.47 -7.12
N PRO A 491 32.00 -29.05 -7.53
CA PRO A 491 30.93 -28.41 -8.31
C PRO A 491 29.93 -27.61 -7.46
N ASP A 492 29.90 -27.82 -6.15
CA ASP A 492 28.86 -27.33 -5.25
C ASP A 492 28.85 -25.79 -5.16
N ASN A 493 30.04 -25.17 -5.14
CA ASN A 493 30.20 -23.71 -5.20
C ASN A 493 29.43 -22.96 -4.08
N ASP A 494 29.26 -23.60 -2.93
CA ASP A 494 28.60 -23.07 -1.73
C ASP A 494 29.60 -22.57 -0.66
N LEU A 495 30.89 -22.49 -0.99
CA LEU A 495 31.94 -21.86 -0.18
C LEU A 495 32.71 -20.80 -0.97
N TYR A 496 33.07 -19.69 -0.32
CA TYR A 496 33.95 -18.67 -0.87
C TYR A 496 35.42 -18.85 -0.49
N CYS A 497 35.71 -19.46 0.66
CA CYS A 497 37.04 -19.62 1.26
C CYS A 497 37.75 -18.29 1.55
N PRO A 498 37.21 -17.38 2.37
CA PRO A 498 37.68 -16.00 2.51
C PRO A 498 39.14 -15.87 2.96
N SER A 499 39.63 -16.76 3.83
CA SER A 499 41.00 -16.72 4.36
C SER A 499 42.05 -17.37 3.46
N SER A 500 41.64 -18.05 2.38
CA SER A 500 42.58 -18.71 1.48
C SER A 500 43.38 -17.70 0.65
N GLY A 501 44.68 -17.97 0.46
CA GLY A 501 45.53 -17.15 -0.40
C GLY A 501 45.18 -17.30 -1.89
N VAL A 502 45.19 -16.20 -2.64
CA VAL A 502 44.93 -16.18 -4.09
C VAL A 502 46.15 -16.66 -4.86
N THR A 503 45.99 -17.65 -5.76
CA THR A 503 47.05 -18.04 -6.71
C THR A 503 47.11 -17.07 -7.88
N ARG A 504 48.24 -17.02 -8.60
CA ARG A 504 48.39 -16.20 -9.81
C ARG A 504 47.39 -16.59 -10.90
N GLY A 505 47.09 -17.87 -11.07
CA GLY A 505 46.04 -18.33 -11.98
C GLY A 505 44.65 -17.83 -11.57
N GLN A 506 44.32 -17.86 -10.28
CA GLN A 506 43.07 -17.29 -9.77
C GLN A 506 42.99 -15.78 -9.95
N MET A 507 44.11 -15.07 -9.77
CA MET A 507 44.22 -13.64 -10.07
C MET A 507 43.89 -13.34 -11.54
N ALA A 508 44.44 -14.14 -12.46
CA ALA A 508 44.14 -14.00 -13.89
C ALA A 508 42.65 -14.19 -14.19
N ALA A 509 42.02 -15.19 -13.58
CA ALA A 509 40.59 -15.44 -13.72
C ALA A 509 39.73 -14.29 -13.16
N PHE A 510 40.12 -13.71 -12.02
CA PHE A 510 39.42 -12.55 -11.48
C PHE A 510 39.50 -11.36 -12.45
N LEU A 511 40.70 -10.97 -12.88
CA LEU A 511 40.89 -9.80 -13.75
C LEU A 511 40.26 -9.98 -15.13
N THR A 512 40.35 -11.19 -15.70
CA THR A 512 39.70 -11.51 -16.98
C THR A 512 38.20 -11.29 -16.91
N ARG A 513 37.54 -11.73 -15.83
CA ARG A 513 36.10 -11.54 -15.64
C ARG A 513 35.74 -10.11 -15.27
N SER A 514 36.52 -9.46 -14.40
CA SER A 514 36.32 -8.07 -14.02
C SER A 514 36.37 -7.10 -15.20
N LEU A 515 37.25 -7.35 -16.17
CA LEU A 515 37.45 -6.48 -17.34
C LEU A 515 36.79 -7.01 -18.61
N ASN A 516 36.16 -8.18 -18.57
CA ASN A 516 35.61 -8.88 -19.73
C ASN A 516 36.63 -8.99 -20.89
N LEU A 517 37.84 -9.46 -20.60
CA LEU A 517 38.94 -9.44 -21.57
C LEU A 517 38.67 -10.37 -22.76
N PRO A 518 38.96 -9.94 -24.01
CA PRO A 518 38.85 -10.77 -25.20
C PRO A 518 39.82 -11.95 -25.14
N ALA A 519 39.55 -12.99 -25.94
CA ALA A 519 40.46 -14.14 -26.05
C ALA A 519 41.83 -13.72 -26.59
N ALA A 520 42.89 -14.32 -26.07
CA ALA A 520 44.25 -14.12 -26.56
C ALA A 520 44.44 -14.75 -27.94
N SER A 521 45.37 -14.19 -28.71
CA SER A 521 45.65 -14.64 -30.07
C SER A 521 46.72 -15.75 -30.13
N GLU A 522 47.52 -15.86 -29.07
CA GLU A 522 48.60 -16.83 -28.92
C GLU A 522 48.77 -17.25 -27.46
N ASP A 523 49.60 -18.27 -27.26
CA ASP A 523 50.04 -18.74 -25.95
C ASP A 523 51.30 -17.97 -25.53
N HIS A 524 51.24 -17.29 -24.38
CA HIS A 524 52.25 -16.33 -23.94
C HIS A 524 53.27 -16.93 -22.97
N PHE A 525 53.01 -18.11 -22.38
CA PHE A 525 53.88 -18.71 -21.36
C PHE A 525 54.12 -20.21 -21.58
N THR A 526 55.23 -20.70 -21.04
CA THR A 526 55.66 -22.09 -21.22
C THR A 526 55.19 -23.03 -20.10
N ASP A 527 54.67 -22.49 -18.99
CA ASP A 527 54.36 -23.25 -17.77
C ASP A 527 52.89 -23.18 -17.30
N ASP A 528 51.97 -22.72 -18.15
CA ASP A 528 50.54 -22.60 -17.86
C ASP A 528 49.65 -23.62 -18.61
N GLY A 529 50.15 -24.35 -19.60
CA GLY A 529 49.39 -25.38 -20.33
C GLY A 529 48.81 -26.54 -19.50
N ALA A 530 49.16 -26.66 -18.22
CA ALA A 530 48.55 -27.60 -17.27
C ALA A 530 47.57 -26.94 -16.28
N SER A 531 47.44 -25.61 -16.33
CA SER A 531 46.58 -24.81 -15.46
C SER A 531 45.16 -24.77 -15.99
N ILE A 532 44.18 -24.95 -15.11
CA ILE A 532 42.77 -24.70 -15.46
C ILE A 532 42.48 -23.23 -15.82
N PHE A 533 43.44 -22.33 -15.54
CA PHE A 533 43.36 -20.90 -15.82
C PHE A 533 44.17 -20.47 -17.05
N GLU A 534 44.75 -21.39 -17.84
CA GLU A 534 45.57 -21.09 -19.02
C GLU A 534 44.94 -20.01 -19.93
N ASN A 535 43.67 -20.18 -20.29
CA ASN A 535 42.96 -19.20 -21.12
C ASN A 535 42.85 -17.82 -20.43
N ASP A 536 42.56 -17.76 -19.12
CA ASP A 536 42.51 -16.48 -18.40
C ASP A 536 43.91 -15.83 -18.29
N ILE A 537 44.96 -16.64 -18.16
CA ILE A 537 46.36 -16.20 -18.08
C ILE A 537 46.80 -15.55 -19.39
N ASN A 538 46.52 -16.20 -20.51
CA ASN A 538 46.87 -15.67 -21.83
C ASN A 538 46.11 -14.39 -22.15
N ARG A 539 44.85 -14.25 -21.70
CA ARG A 539 44.07 -13.00 -21.88
C ARG A 539 44.67 -11.81 -21.14
N ILE A 540 45.12 -12.00 -19.90
CA ILE A 540 45.75 -10.90 -19.15
C ILE A 540 47.15 -10.58 -19.69
N ALA A 541 47.85 -11.53 -20.33
CA ALA A 541 49.12 -11.25 -21.00
C ALA A 541 48.91 -10.43 -22.27
N GLU A 542 47.97 -10.83 -23.12
CA GLU A 542 47.57 -10.10 -24.33
C GLU A 542 47.12 -8.66 -24.00
N ALA A 543 46.41 -8.48 -22.87
CA ALA A 543 46.00 -7.17 -22.38
C ALA A 543 47.14 -6.34 -21.75
N GLY A 544 48.37 -6.87 -21.66
CA GLY A 544 49.53 -6.19 -21.05
C GLY A 544 49.50 -6.12 -19.52
N ILE A 545 48.59 -6.84 -18.87
CA ILE A 545 48.37 -6.81 -17.42
C ILE A 545 49.41 -7.66 -16.67
N THR A 546 50.08 -8.60 -17.32
CA THR A 546 51.18 -9.39 -16.75
C THR A 546 52.42 -9.38 -17.65
N LYS A 547 53.59 -9.59 -17.04
CA LYS A 547 54.88 -9.77 -17.73
C LYS A 547 55.52 -11.13 -17.42
N GLY A 548 54.83 -12.04 -16.74
CA GLY A 548 55.41 -13.31 -16.27
C GLY A 548 56.00 -13.25 -14.85
N CYS A 549 56.79 -14.26 -14.48
CA CYS A 549 57.32 -14.47 -13.12
C CYS A 549 58.84 -14.73 -13.03
N ASN A 550 59.55 -14.86 -14.15
CA ASN A 550 60.97 -15.24 -14.18
C ASN A 550 61.83 -14.25 -15.01
N PRO A 551 62.06 -13.03 -14.52
CA PRO A 551 62.91 -12.08 -15.20
C PRO A 551 64.36 -12.60 -15.32
N PRO A 552 65.09 -12.26 -16.41
CA PRO A 552 64.65 -11.38 -17.49
C PRO A 552 63.80 -12.08 -18.57
N ASP A 553 63.81 -13.41 -18.62
CA ASP A 553 63.25 -14.19 -19.72
C ASP A 553 61.72 -14.05 -19.80
N ASN A 554 61.04 -14.01 -18.66
CA ASN A 554 59.60 -13.70 -18.56
C ASN A 554 58.68 -14.64 -19.39
N ASP A 555 59.17 -15.83 -19.72
CA ASP A 555 58.48 -16.87 -20.49
C ASP A 555 57.67 -17.84 -19.61
N ARG A 556 57.56 -17.56 -18.30
CA ARG A 556 56.75 -18.33 -17.34
C ARG A 556 55.76 -17.44 -16.59
N PHE A 557 54.58 -17.98 -16.27
CA PHE A 557 53.56 -17.32 -15.47
C PHE A 557 53.55 -17.77 -14.00
N CYS A 558 53.96 -19.00 -13.69
CA CYS A 558 53.89 -19.60 -12.34
C CYS A 558 52.45 -19.64 -11.76
N PRO A 559 51.48 -20.37 -12.36
CA PRO A 559 50.05 -20.27 -12.02
C PRO A 559 49.69 -20.59 -10.56
N GLU A 560 50.37 -21.55 -9.94
CA GLU A 560 50.07 -22.03 -8.58
C GLU A 560 50.66 -21.16 -7.46
N ARG A 561 51.58 -20.24 -7.80
CA ARG A 561 52.24 -19.40 -6.81
C ARG A 561 51.24 -18.42 -6.21
N LYS A 562 51.28 -18.24 -4.89
CA LYS A 562 50.46 -17.23 -4.20
C LYS A 562 50.93 -15.81 -4.54
N VAL A 563 49.96 -14.92 -4.70
CA VAL A 563 50.18 -13.50 -5.02
C VAL A 563 50.41 -12.73 -3.72
N SER A 564 51.49 -11.95 -3.65
CA SER A 564 51.67 -11.00 -2.55
C SER A 564 50.81 -9.74 -2.75
N ARG A 565 50.56 -8.98 -1.69
CA ARG A 565 49.84 -7.70 -1.79
C ARG A 565 50.55 -6.73 -2.74
N ALA A 566 51.88 -6.67 -2.74
CA ALA A 566 52.62 -5.81 -3.65
C ALA A 566 52.48 -6.23 -5.12
N GLU A 567 52.52 -7.53 -5.40
CA GLU A 567 52.30 -8.03 -6.76
C GLU A 567 50.86 -7.74 -7.24
N MET A 568 49.87 -7.87 -6.36
CA MET A 568 48.50 -7.49 -6.65
C MET A 568 48.38 -6.01 -7.02
N ALA A 569 49.15 -5.12 -6.38
CA ALA A 569 49.17 -3.71 -6.74
C ALA A 569 49.58 -3.50 -8.20
N ALA A 570 50.68 -4.13 -8.61
CA ALA A 570 51.14 -4.08 -10.00
C ALA A 570 50.14 -4.70 -10.99
N PHE A 571 49.37 -5.72 -10.59
CA PHE A 571 48.29 -6.26 -11.41
C PHE A 571 47.15 -5.24 -11.58
N LEU A 572 46.64 -4.67 -10.49
CA LEU A 572 45.50 -3.75 -10.54
C LEU A 572 45.84 -2.43 -11.23
N VAL A 573 47.04 -1.88 -11.00
CA VAL A 573 47.50 -0.66 -11.68
C VAL A 573 47.51 -0.84 -13.19
N ARG A 574 48.00 -1.98 -13.69
CA ARG A 574 47.99 -2.27 -15.12
C ARG A 574 46.59 -2.59 -15.65
N ALA A 575 45.80 -3.32 -14.87
CA ALA A 575 44.45 -3.74 -15.23
C ALA A 575 43.48 -2.54 -15.37
N PHE A 576 43.55 -1.58 -14.45
CA PHE A 576 42.63 -0.44 -14.37
C PHE A 576 43.27 0.89 -14.82
N GLY A 577 44.55 0.87 -15.21
CA GLY A 577 45.22 2.02 -15.81
C GLY A 577 45.48 3.18 -14.85
N TYR A 578 45.72 2.91 -13.57
CA TYR A 578 46.04 3.96 -12.60
C TYR A 578 47.40 4.60 -12.94
N THR A 579 47.43 5.93 -13.09
CA THR A 579 48.65 6.66 -13.50
C THR A 579 49.20 7.60 -12.44
N ASP A 580 48.39 8.02 -11.47
CA ASP A 580 48.74 9.05 -10.50
C ASP A 580 49.20 8.43 -9.17
N PRO A 581 50.49 8.52 -8.81
CA PRO A 581 50.98 8.07 -7.51
C PRO A 581 50.63 9.02 -6.36
N GLY A 582 50.12 10.24 -6.62
CA GLY A 582 49.88 11.25 -5.59
C GLY A 582 51.15 12.03 -5.19
N GLU A 583 51.07 12.82 -4.11
CA GLU A 583 52.13 13.76 -3.68
C GLU A 583 53.00 13.28 -2.50
N GLY A 584 53.04 11.97 -2.18
CA GLY A 584 53.94 11.45 -1.13
C GLY A 584 53.84 9.93 -0.91
N ASP A 585 54.72 9.42 -0.04
CA ASP A 585 54.71 8.05 0.48
C ASP A 585 53.48 7.84 1.39
N LEU A 586 52.55 7.01 0.94
CA LEU A 586 51.31 6.70 1.65
C LEU A 586 51.48 5.59 2.71
N PHE A 587 52.52 4.77 2.60
CA PHE A 587 52.71 3.59 3.43
C PHE A 587 54.17 3.37 3.83
N THR A 588 54.48 3.50 5.12
CA THR A 588 55.86 3.50 5.63
C THR A 588 56.68 2.21 5.42
N ASP A 589 56.08 1.13 4.89
CA ASP A 589 56.70 -0.19 4.72
C ASP A 589 56.83 -0.63 3.26
N ASP A 590 56.60 0.25 2.29
CA ASP A 590 56.83 -0.02 0.85
C ASP A 590 58.06 0.67 0.23
N ASP A 591 58.71 1.57 0.97
CA ASP A 591 59.97 2.23 0.61
C ASP A 591 61.04 1.28 0.02
N GLY A 592 61.50 1.59 -1.19
CA GLY A 592 62.58 0.87 -1.87
C GLY A 592 62.17 -0.46 -2.49
N LEU A 593 60.88 -0.78 -2.52
CA LEU A 593 60.34 -1.94 -3.22
C LEU A 593 60.14 -1.66 -4.71
N ILE A 594 60.26 -2.72 -5.53
CA ILE A 594 60.00 -2.63 -6.97
C ILE A 594 58.57 -2.22 -7.32
N PHE A 595 57.63 -2.35 -6.38
CA PHE A 595 56.20 -2.06 -6.55
C PHE A 595 55.72 -0.82 -5.79
N GLU A 596 56.62 -0.05 -5.16
CA GLU A 596 56.30 1.17 -4.38
C GLU A 596 55.34 2.09 -5.17
N GLN A 597 55.72 2.46 -6.39
CA GLN A 597 54.88 3.32 -7.24
C GLN A 597 53.49 2.73 -7.58
N ASP A 598 53.35 1.41 -7.62
CA ASP A 598 52.06 0.78 -7.88
C ASP A 598 51.18 0.73 -6.63
N ILE A 599 51.80 0.63 -5.45
CA ILE A 599 51.13 0.68 -4.16
C ILE A 599 50.59 2.09 -3.90
N ASP A 600 51.40 3.12 -4.14
CA ASP A 600 50.99 4.52 -3.99
C ASP A 600 49.82 4.88 -4.91
N LYS A 601 49.85 4.45 -6.17
CA LYS A 601 48.73 4.64 -7.12
C LYS A 601 47.43 4.03 -6.61
N LEU A 602 47.49 2.84 -6.00
CA LEU A 602 46.30 2.23 -5.40
C LEU A 602 45.80 3.00 -4.18
N GLY A 603 46.70 3.55 -3.37
CA GLY A 603 46.35 4.38 -2.22
C GLY A 603 45.70 5.68 -2.67
N THR A 604 46.31 6.38 -3.62
CA THR A 604 45.78 7.62 -4.22
C THR A 604 44.42 7.38 -4.91
N ALA A 605 44.24 6.25 -5.59
CA ALA A 605 42.97 5.87 -6.20
C ALA A 605 41.90 5.38 -5.17
N GLY A 606 42.21 5.36 -3.88
CA GLY A 606 41.28 4.93 -2.83
C GLY A 606 41.00 3.43 -2.78
N ILE A 607 41.75 2.63 -3.54
CA ILE A 607 41.54 1.18 -3.65
C ILE A 607 42.03 0.46 -2.38
N THR A 608 43.10 0.96 -1.76
CA THR A 608 43.61 0.43 -0.49
C THR A 608 43.54 1.47 0.62
N LYS A 609 43.33 1.00 1.84
CA LYS A 609 43.52 1.79 3.06
C LYS A 609 44.74 1.31 3.85
N GLY A 610 45.54 0.37 3.33
CA GLY A 610 46.63 -0.26 4.07
C GLY A 610 46.20 -1.45 4.94
N CYS A 611 47.03 -1.79 5.92
CA CYS A 611 46.90 -2.85 6.90
C CYS A 611 47.11 -2.29 8.32
N HIS A 612 46.80 -3.10 9.35
CA HIS A 612 46.82 -2.72 10.76
C HIS A 612 45.87 -1.56 11.11
N PRO A 613 44.54 -1.77 10.99
CA PRO A 613 43.58 -0.79 11.49
C PRO A 613 43.71 -0.61 13.02
N PRO A 614 43.47 0.61 13.55
CA PRO A 614 42.96 1.78 12.84
C PRO A 614 44.05 2.62 12.15
N ASP A 615 45.32 2.41 12.49
CA ASP A 615 46.43 3.29 12.12
C ASP A 615 46.67 3.31 10.61
N ASN A 616 46.57 2.15 9.94
CA ASN A 616 46.54 2.04 8.48
C ASN A 616 47.77 2.66 7.76
N THR A 617 48.89 2.85 8.47
CA THR A 617 50.12 3.47 7.95
C THR A 617 51.05 2.50 7.22
N MET A 618 50.68 1.23 7.13
CA MET A 618 51.44 0.18 6.46
C MET A 618 50.61 -0.44 5.34
N PHE A 619 51.25 -0.91 4.27
CA PHE A 619 50.63 -1.68 3.19
C PHE A 619 50.78 -3.20 3.40
N CYS A 620 51.76 -3.67 4.16
CA CYS A 620 52.09 -5.09 4.32
C CYS A 620 52.42 -5.80 2.98
N PRO A 621 53.40 -5.32 2.19
CA PRO A 621 53.62 -5.70 0.79
C PRO A 621 53.93 -7.19 0.58
N ASN A 622 54.62 -7.82 1.53
CA ASN A 622 55.03 -9.22 1.45
C ASN A 622 53.95 -10.21 1.93
N ALA A 623 52.85 -9.72 2.52
CA ALA A 623 51.79 -10.61 2.97
C ALA A 623 51.08 -11.25 1.77
N THR A 624 50.71 -12.52 1.91
CA THR A 624 49.91 -13.21 0.91
C THR A 624 48.52 -12.58 0.84
N LEU A 625 48.05 -12.30 -0.37
CA LEU A 625 46.71 -11.76 -0.60
C LEU A 625 45.65 -12.84 -0.35
N THR A 626 44.72 -12.58 0.56
CA THR A 626 43.56 -13.46 0.79
C THR A 626 42.45 -13.21 -0.22
N ARG A 627 41.60 -14.21 -0.45
CA ARG A 627 40.42 -14.09 -1.32
C ARG A 627 39.44 -13.02 -0.84
N ALA A 628 39.25 -12.88 0.48
CA ALA A 628 38.42 -11.83 1.06
C ALA A 628 38.98 -10.43 0.78
N ALA A 629 40.30 -10.25 0.97
CA ALA A 629 40.93 -8.98 0.65
C ALA A 629 40.82 -8.66 -0.85
N MET A 630 41.07 -9.64 -1.72
CA MET A 630 40.93 -9.47 -3.19
C MET A 630 39.52 -8.99 -3.57
N ALA A 631 38.47 -9.53 -2.95
CA ALA A 631 37.11 -9.07 -3.19
C ALA A 631 36.95 -7.57 -2.90
N THR A 632 37.50 -7.09 -1.79
CA THR A 632 37.46 -5.65 -1.46
C THR A 632 38.29 -4.80 -2.41
N PHE A 633 39.44 -5.28 -2.88
CA PHE A 633 40.23 -4.58 -3.90
C PHE A 633 39.44 -4.43 -5.21
N LEU A 634 38.81 -5.50 -5.69
CA LEU A 634 38.00 -5.46 -6.92
C LEU A 634 36.73 -4.63 -6.76
N PHE A 635 36.05 -4.76 -5.62
CA PHE A 635 34.88 -3.96 -5.31
C PHE A 635 35.19 -2.47 -5.48
N ARG A 636 36.23 -1.98 -4.80
CA ARG A 636 36.64 -0.56 -4.88
C ARG A 636 37.15 -0.14 -6.27
N ALA A 637 37.68 -1.07 -7.06
CA ALA A 637 38.15 -0.79 -8.40
C ALA A 637 37.01 -0.70 -9.44
N LEU A 638 35.86 -1.34 -9.16
CA LEU A 638 34.72 -1.45 -10.07
C LEU A 638 33.52 -0.58 -9.67
N GLY A 639 33.46 -0.10 -8.42
CA GLY A 639 32.38 0.72 -7.87
C GLY A 639 32.79 1.45 -6.60
#